data_AF-A0A2P5BN99-F1
#
_entry.id   AF-A0A2P5BN99-F1
#
_cell.length_a   1.000
_cell.length_b   1.000
_cell.length_c   1.000
_cell.angle_alpha   90.00
_cell.angle_beta   90.00
_cell.angle_gamma   90.00
#
_symmetry.space_group_name_H-M   'P 1'
#
loop_
_entity.id
_entity.type
_entity.pdbx_description
1 polymer ?
#
loop_
_entity_poly.entity_id
_entity_poly.type
_entity_poly.pdbx_seq_one_letter_code
_entity_poly.pdbx_strand_id
1 'polypeptide(L)'
;MASPKTQTQTLTLTLSSSHLFLAAQKSFHHHPSPPPLSLSPFPSTFPQSKHIPSTRFLVDAFRHAGDHSVSYFLSHFHSDHYTGLSFSWSKGIVFCSQTTARLLVEVLKVPSVFVFALPLRESVVIDGCEIVLVDANHCPGAVQFLFKIPNSGGKFERYVHTGDFRFCESMKSDTILREFVGSDAIFLDTTYCNPKFVFPSQEESIDYIVNVVERVASERKGVLKDVLFLVATYVIGKEKILLEIARKCNRKIFVDAKKMAVLRVLGCGESEVFTEDECETDVHVVGWNVLGETWPYFRPNFVKMKEIMVERGYSKAIGFVPTGWTYEVKHNKFSVRTKDSFEIHLVPYSEHSNYEELREYVRLLKPKRVIPTVGLDVEKLDSKHANKMKKHFAGLVDEMANKQAFLKSFHRGSCEVIGKVEKDASHVSSKELHLEKETESSVVKVTENNDKGFGLEPSLPLQETVSQTLMVSIDEEVEETLQQLRDCLPSWVTRDQMLDLIASSSRDIVQAVSTFYERETEFHEQAMVCSTSNSVSQIGLQNNSAPLLQSEAVKISHYVKIDSPLSQDCKSPNIGNLLKNSASPGKRKKNIGNKQNKKVKMKSKSETSGSKQPMITRFFGKVLPDASQRADATLHEKSPKDEKPGEDTKQYKNEMDQFIQIINGNESLRSYAAMILEKTKGDINMACDIYYNNPEIAHSGSEVGLVINQTPVQFQCSIKSCSSGQKKVVTEKVGHTAEFSTQGLLMEDVDAISVSLSPEKYNPVDHACWRDGQRAPYLHLARTLDLLENEKGKIKATSMLCNMFRSLLALSPEDVLPAVYLCTNKIAADHENMELNIGGSLVTSALEEACGTSRSKVREMYNDLGDLGDVAQACRQTQTLLAPPSPLLIKDVFSALQKISVQTGSGSTLRKKNLIVNLMRSCREKEMKFLVRTLVRNLRIGAMMRTVLPALAQAVFITSSSHERTVESSKDELQSLSAAVVEAYNVVPSLDLIVPSLMNNGLGFSSSTMSMIPGIPIKPMLAKITNGVPQALKLFQNKAFTCEYKYDGQRAQIHKLADGSFRVFSRNGDESTARFPDVINIMKESCKLDSVTFVLDAEIVAIDRNNNCKLMSFQELSSRGRGSKDTSVTLDSIKVDICVFVFDIMFANGQPLLTFPLRERRKCMHLQVLVLKSIYKNHTCI
;
A
#
# COMPACT_ATOMS: atom_id res chain seq x y z
N MET A 1 -11.90 69.38 24.05
CA MET A 1 -12.24 68.89 25.41
C MET A 1 -11.78 67.45 25.52
N ALA A 2 -11.33 67.00 26.70
CA ALA A 2 -10.99 65.60 26.94
C ALA A 2 -12.19 64.89 27.60
N SER A 3 -12.48 63.68 27.15
CA SER A 3 -13.36 62.70 27.80
C SER A 3 -12.76 61.31 27.60
N PRO A 4 -13.00 60.36 28.51
CA PRO A 4 -11.92 59.49 28.98
C PRO A 4 -11.66 58.25 28.12
N LYS A 5 -10.39 57.82 28.10
CA LYS A 5 -10.04 56.44 27.75
C LYS A 5 -10.53 55.52 28.87
N THR A 6 -11.63 54.80 28.64
CA THR A 6 -11.95 53.62 29.45
C THR A 6 -10.87 52.56 29.20
N GLN A 7 -10.02 52.33 30.19
CA GLN A 7 -9.20 51.11 30.23
C GLN A 7 -10.11 49.94 30.58
N THR A 8 -10.68 49.29 29.56
CA THR A 8 -11.23 47.94 29.70
C THR A 8 -10.06 47.02 30.03
N GLN A 9 -9.92 46.67 31.32
CA GLN A 9 -9.03 45.57 31.71
C GLN A 9 -9.62 44.28 31.16
N THR A 10 -9.00 43.74 30.10
CA THR A 10 -9.39 42.44 29.56
C THR A 10 -9.07 41.37 30.60
N LEU A 11 -10.09 40.90 31.31
CA LEU A 11 -9.97 39.84 32.31
C LEU A 11 -9.72 38.51 31.59
N THR A 12 -8.44 38.13 31.45
CA THR A 12 -8.03 36.86 30.84
C THR A 12 -8.70 35.69 31.57
N LEU A 13 -9.64 35.03 30.89
CA LEU A 13 -10.42 33.94 31.45
C LEU A 13 -9.47 32.82 31.90
N THR A 14 -9.48 32.49 33.19
CA THR A 14 -8.59 31.48 33.78
C THR A 14 -9.42 30.30 34.27
N LEU A 15 -9.15 29.11 33.75
CA LEU A 15 -9.90 27.88 33.95
C LEU A 15 -8.97 26.78 34.51
N SER A 16 -9.56 25.88 35.30
CA SER A 16 -8.94 24.58 35.58
C SER A 16 -9.86 23.46 35.11
N SER A 17 -9.34 22.57 34.26
CA SER A 17 -10.10 21.46 33.70
C SER A 17 -10.54 20.49 34.80
N SER A 18 -9.69 20.26 35.80
CA SER A 18 -10.02 19.44 36.97
C SER A 18 -11.17 20.03 37.80
N HIS A 19 -11.21 21.35 38.00
CA HIS A 19 -12.30 22.01 38.73
C HIS A 19 -13.60 21.99 37.93
N LEU A 20 -13.55 22.32 36.63
CA LEU A 20 -14.69 22.24 35.72
C LEU A 20 -15.25 20.81 35.66
N PHE A 21 -14.39 19.80 35.53
CA PHE A 21 -14.79 18.39 35.48
C PHE A 21 -15.46 17.92 36.77
N LEU A 22 -14.93 18.27 37.94
CA LEU A 22 -15.55 17.96 39.23
C LEU A 22 -16.89 18.70 39.42
N ALA A 23 -17.04 19.92 38.89
CA ALA A 23 -18.31 20.63 38.90
C ALA A 23 -19.33 19.97 37.95
N ALA A 24 -18.91 19.57 36.75
CA ALA A 24 -19.72 18.85 35.78
C ALA A 24 -20.22 17.50 36.32
N GLN A 25 -19.33 16.67 36.89
CA GLN A 25 -19.70 15.40 37.53
C GLN A 25 -20.72 15.58 38.67
N LYS A 26 -20.54 16.57 39.55
CA LYS A 26 -21.51 16.91 40.63
C LYS A 26 -22.87 17.36 40.09
N SER A 27 -22.89 17.95 38.89
CA SER A 27 -24.12 18.43 38.24
C SER A 27 -24.84 17.32 37.47
N PHE A 28 -24.08 16.35 36.96
CA PHE A 28 -24.55 15.21 36.16
C PHE A 28 -24.98 14.00 37.02
N HIS A 29 -24.36 13.81 38.19
CA HIS A 29 -24.71 12.77 39.15
C HIS A 29 -25.16 13.40 40.47
N HIS A 30 -26.46 13.35 40.79
CA HIS A 30 -27.07 13.98 41.97
C HIS A 30 -26.77 13.27 43.32
N HIS A 31 -25.54 12.81 43.53
CA HIS A 31 -25.11 12.05 44.72
C HIS A 31 -23.73 12.52 45.24
N PRO A 32 -23.35 12.21 46.50
CA PRO A 32 -22.35 13.01 47.22
C PRO A 32 -20.91 12.82 46.73
N SER A 33 -20.20 13.96 46.63
CA SER A 33 -18.73 14.10 46.58
C SER A 33 -17.96 13.02 45.79
N PRO A 34 -17.64 13.23 44.49
CA PRO A 34 -16.74 12.34 43.76
C PRO A 34 -15.35 12.26 44.42
N PRO A 35 -14.65 11.12 44.29
CA PRO A 35 -13.32 10.91 44.87
C PRO A 35 -12.28 11.88 44.27
N PRO A 36 -11.14 12.11 44.96
CA PRO A 36 -10.09 12.99 44.47
C PRO A 36 -9.50 12.49 43.13
N LEU A 37 -9.37 13.41 42.18
CA LEU A 37 -8.82 13.11 40.84
C LEU A 37 -7.37 12.61 40.93
N SER A 38 -7.17 11.33 40.62
CA SER A 38 -5.85 10.73 40.40
C SER A 38 -5.66 10.46 38.92
N LEU A 39 -4.71 11.16 38.27
CA LEU A 39 -4.44 11.02 36.84
C LEU A 39 -3.22 10.12 36.60
N SER A 40 -3.47 8.92 36.08
CA SER A 40 -2.45 7.96 35.64
C SER A 40 -1.47 8.57 34.60
N PRO A 41 -0.24 8.04 34.46
CA PRO A 41 0.64 8.42 33.36
C PRO A 41 0.06 7.99 32.00
N PHE A 42 0.46 8.67 30.93
CA PHE A 42 0.10 8.25 29.56
C PHE A 42 0.73 6.88 29.22
N PRO A 43 -0.01 5.97 28.54
CA PRO A 43 0.57 4.73 28.01
C PRO A 43 1.73 5.00 27.03
N SER A 44 2.72 4.12 27.01
CA SER A 44 3.86 4.20 26.05
C SER A 44 3.45 4.02 24.58
N THR A 45 2.22 3.57 24.34
CA THR A 45 1.59 3.40 23.01
C THR A 45 0.65 4.56 22.63
N PHE A 46 0.56 5.63 23.44
CA PHE A 46 -0.35 6.75 23.15
C PHE A 46 0.07 7.54 21.90
N PRO A 47 -0.84 7.92 20.98
CA PRO A 47 -0.51 8.68 19.77
C PRO A 47 0.09 10.06 20.07
N GLN A 48 1.40 10.23 19.81
CA GLN A 48 2.10 11.50 20.07
C GLN A 48 1.56 12.68 19.24
N SER A 49 0.93 12.43 18.09
CA SER A 49 0.28 13.47 17.27
C SER A 49 -1.02 14.02 17.86
N LYS A 50 -1.56 13.39 18.91
CA LYS A 50 -2.83 13.76 19.58
C LYS A 50 -2.62 14.37 20.99
N HIS A 51 -1.37 14.50 21.44
CA HIS A 51 -0.99 15.01 22.76
C HIS A 51 -0.11 16.26 22.65
N ILE A 52 -0.43 17.32 23.40
CA ILE A 52 0.40 18.52 23.45
C ILE A 52 1.50 18.35 24.53
N PRO A 53 2.80 18.44 24.16
CA PRO A 53 3.93 18.21 25.06
C PRO A 53 3.83 19.01 26.35
N SER A 54 4.39 18.47 27.43
CA SER A 54 4.42 19.10 28.76
C SER A 54 3.05 19.37 29.43
N THR A 55 1.93 18.99 28.80
CA THR A 55 0.56 19.14 29.34
C THR A 55 -0.16 17.79 29.52
N ARG A 56 -1.44 17.83 29.94
CA ARG A 56 -2.39 16.72 29.76
C ARG A 56 -3.35 16.91 28.59
N PHE A 57 -3.19 17.95 27.77
CA PHE A 57 -4.13 18.29 26.71
C PHE A 57 -4.12 17.27 25.58
N LEU A 58 -5.32 16.81 25.22
CA LEU A 58 -5.55 15.85 24.15
C LEU A 58 -6.42 16.47 23.07
N VAL A 59 -5.94 16.49 21.81
CA VAL A 59 -6.66 17.10 20.69
C VAL A 59 -7.20 16.01 19.77
N ASP A 60 -8.51 16.04 19.47
CA ASP A 60 -9.21 15.12 18.57
C ASP A 60 -8.99 13.63 18.92
N ALA A 61 -8.95 13.31 20.22
CA ALA A 61 -8.42 12.05 20.75
C ALA A 61 -9.46 11.20 21.53
N PHE A 62 -10.75 11.47 21.36
CA PHE A 62 -11.84 10.94 22.21
C PHE A 62 -11.91 9.39 22.23
N ARG A 63 -11.49 8.73 21.14
CA ARG A 63 -11.27 7.27 21.07
C ARG A 63 -10.27 6.70 22.09
N HIS A 64 -9.35 7.53 22.58
CA HIS A 64 -8.28 7.16 23.51
C HIS A 64 -8.54 7.70 24.92
N ALA A 65 -9.75 8.19 25.20
CA ALA A 65 -10.11 8.75 26.50
C ALA A 65 -9.96 7.74 27.64
N GLY A 66 -9.46 8.21 28.77
CA GLY A 66 -9.23 7.41 29.96
C GLY A 66 -8.57 8.21 31.07
N ASP A 67 -8.21 7.53 32.16
CA ASP A 67 -7.92 8.15 33.46
C ASP A 67 -6.52 8.83 33.53
N HIS A 68 -6.03 9.30 32.39
CA HIS A 68 -4.77 10.04 32.19
C HIS A 68 -5.01 11.50 31.74
N SER A 69 -6.24 11.88 31.38
CA SER A 69 -6.60 13.28 31.13
C SER A 69 -8.10 13.55 31.33
N VAL A 70 -8.41 14.77 31.77
CA VAL A 70 -9.76 15.35 31.81
C VAL A 70 -9.88 16.58 30.89
N SER A 71 -8.84 16.86 30.08
CA SER A 71 -8.67 18.10 29.30
C SER A 71 -8.61 17.79 27.80
N TYR A 72 -9.78 17.71 27.16
CA TYR A 72 -9.91 17.32 25.76
C TYR A 72 -10.26 18.52 24.87
N PHE A 73 -9.74 18.56 23.66
CA PHE A 73 -9.94 19.64 22.70
C PHE A 73 -10.47 19.05 21.39
N LEU A 74 -11.54 19.64 20.82
CA LEU A 74 -12.09 19.25 19.51
C LEU A 74 -11.87 20.39 18.52
N SER A 75 -11.06 20.17 17.48
CA SER A 75 -10.70 21.17 16.48
C SER A 75 -11.88 21.52 15.56
N HIS A 76 -12.68 20.53 15.16
CA HIS A 76 -13.82 20.72 14.26
C HIS A 76 -14.82 19.56 14.33
N PHE A 77 -15.99 19.72 13.71
CA PHE A 77 -17.11 18.77 13.81
C PHE A 77 -17.18 17.78 12.62
N HIS A 78 -16.11 17.01 12.40
CA HIS A 78 -16.14 15.81 11.53
C HIS A 78 -15.94 14.52 12.33
N SER A 79 -16.54 13.44 11.84
CA SER A 79 -16.76 12.20 12.60
C SER A 79 -15.48 11.51 13.06
N ASP A 80 -14.45 11.51 12.24
CA ASP A 80 -13.12 10.97 12.52
C ASP A 80 -12.32 11.78 13.56
N HIS A 81 -12.72 13.02 13.84
CA HIS A 81 -12.14 13.84 14.91
C HIS A 81 -12.95 13.76 16.22
N TYR A 82 -14.27 13.60 16.16
CA TYR A 82 -15.13 13.41 17.35
C TYR A 82 -15.48 11.96 17.72
N THR A 83 -15.02 10.93 16.98
CA THR A 83 -15.34 9.52 17.30
C THR A 83 -14.96 9.21 18.76
N GLY A 84 -15.92 8.72 19.54
CA GLY A 84 -15.77 8.50 20.99
C GLY A 84 -16.45 9.56 21.87
N LEU A 85 -16.91 10.68 21.30
CA LEU A 85 -17.92 11.53 21.92
C LEU A 85 -19.32 10.93 21.73
N SER A 86 -20.17 11.18 22.73
CA SER A 86 -21.54 10.68 22.84
C SER A 86 -22.36 11.59 23.77
N PHE A 87 -23.68 11.48 23.71
CA PHE A 87 -24.60 12.03 24.71
C PHE A 87 -24.38 11.50 26.15
N SER A 88 -23.55 10.48 26.36
CA SER A 88 -23.17 9.92 27.66
C SER A 88 -21.79 10.39 28.16
N TRP A 89 -21.11 11.21 27.35
CA TRP A 89 -19.72 11.58 27.58
C TRP A 89 -19.54 12.23 28.96
N SER A 90 -18.64 11.64 29.74
CA SER A 90 -18.41 11.94 31.16
C SER A 90 -16.94 11.74 31.57
N LYS A 91 -16.03 11.70 30.59
CA LYS A 91 -14.58 11.39 30.78
C LYS A 91 -13.68 12.63 30.88
N GLY A 92 -14.17 13.82 30.54
CA GLY A 92 -13.43 15.07 30.67
C GLY A 92 -14.22 16.27 30.13
N ILE A 93 -13.65 17.46 30.22
CA ILE A 93 -14.19 18.66 29.56
C ILE A 93 -13.74 18.68 28.10
N VAL A 94 -14.66 19.04 27.21
CA VAL A 94 -14.45 19.18 25.76
C VAL A 94 -14.38 20.67 25.41
N PHE A 95 -13.17 21.18 25.21
CA PHE A 95 -12.89 22.54 24.78
C PHE A 95 -12.95 22.65 23.25
N CYS A 96 -13.76 23.57 22.72
CA CYS A 96 -13.91 23.78 21.28
C CYS A 96 -14.46 25.18 20.96
N SER A 97 -14.60 25.53 19.67
CA SER A 97 -15.22 26.79 19.27
C SER A 97 -16.71 26.84 19.66
N GLN A 98 -17.29 28.04 19.79
CA GLN A 98 -18.72 28.22 20.10
C GLN A 98 -19.66 27.47 19.13
N THR A 99 -19.34 27.46 17.83
CA THR A 99 -20.11 26.75 16.81
C THR A 99 -20.01 25.23 16.98
N THR A 100 -18.80 24.72 17.23
CA THR A 100 -18.58 23.29 17.48
C THR A 100 -19.25 22.84 18.78
N ALA A 101 -19.20 23.65 19.85
CA ALA A 101 -19.89 23.39 21.11
C ALA A 101 -21.42 23.25 20.92
N ARG A 102 -22.03 24.16 20.14
CA ARG A 102 -23.44 24.06 19.77
C ARG A 102 -23.73 22.79 18.96
N LEU A 103 -22.89 22.42 17.99
CA LEU A 103 -23.06 21.18 17.24
C LEU A 103 -22.96 19.93 18.12
N LEU A 104 -22.04 19.90 19.11
CA LEU A 104 -21.95 18.80 20.08
C LEU A 104 -23.23 18.64 20.91
N VAL A 105 -23.78 19.75 21.45
CA VAL A 105 -24.96 19.72 22.34
C VAL A 105 -26.27 19.57 21.55
N GLU A 106 -26.44 20.29 20.45
CA GLU A 106 -27.70 20.33 19.69
C GLU A 106 -27.82 19.16 18.70
N VAL A 107 -26.72 18.64 18.15
CA VAL A 107 -26.73 17.56 17.13
C VAL A 107 -26.26 16.21 17.66
N LEU A 108 -25.13 16.14 18.38
CA LEU A 108 -24.64 14.88 19.00
C LEU A 108 -25.15 14.64 20.44
N LYS A 109 -25.96 15.56 20.97
CA LYS A 109 -26.58 15.50 22.31
C LYS A 109 -25.59 15.36 23.48
N VAL A 110 -24.30 15.65 23.27
CA VAL A 110 -23.24 15.63 24.31
C VAL A 110 -23.69 16.49 25.50
N PRO A 111 -23.59 16.03 26.77
CA PRO A 111 -24.11 16.79 27.89
C PRO A 111 -23.39 18.12 28.02
N SER A 112 -24.14 19.22 28.00
CA SER A 112 -23.60 20.59 27.97
C SER A 112 -22.68 20.90 29.17
N VAL A 113 -22.87 20.23 30.31
CA VAL A 113 -21.99 20.36 31.49
C VAL A 113 -20.54 19.91 31.22
N PHE A 114 -20.29 19.05 30.22
CA PHE A 114 -18.95 18.62 29.82
C PHE A 114 -18.42 19.34 28.57
N VAL A 115 -19.17 20.26 27.97
CA VAL A 115 -18.77 21.00 26.75
C VAL A 115 -18.49 22.46 27.11
N PHE A 116 -17.27 22.94 26.84
CA PHE A 116 -16.87 24.31 27.13
C PHE A 116 -16.48 25.04 25.85
N ALA A 117 -17.29 26.04 25.47
CA ALA A 117 -17.00 26.91 24.34
C ALA A 117 -15.87 27.89 24.69
N LEU A 118 -14.87 27.98 23.81
CA LEU A 118 -13.80 28.96 23.88
C LEU A 118 -14.03 30.06 22.82
N PRO A 119 -13.78 31.35 23.17
CA PRO A 119 -13.87 32.47 22.23
C PRO A 119 -12.81 32.38 21.12
N LEU A 120 -13.18 32.86 19.93
CA LEU A 120 -12.23 33.01 18.81
C LEU A 120 -11.37 34.26 19.03
N ARG A 121 -10.08 34.15 18.72
CA ARG A 121 -9.08 35.25 18.74
C ARG A 121 -8.81 35.88 20.12
N GLU A 122 -9.36 35.34 21.19
CA GLU A 122 -9.11 35.76 22.57
C GLU A 122 -8.21 34.76 23.31
N SER A 123 -7.53 35.25 24.35
CA SER A 123 -6.60 34.47 25.17
C SER A 123 -7.30 33.89 26.40
N VAL A 124 -7.28 32.57 26.54
CA VAL A 124 -7.82 31.85 27.69
C VAL A 124 -6.70 31.03 28.33
N VAL A 125 -6.55 31.14 29.65
CA VAL A 125 -5.62 30.32 30.42
C VAL A 125 -6.34 29.07 30.91
N ILE A 126 -5.86 27.88 30.57
CA ILE A 126 -6.39 26.60 31.04
C ILE A 126 -5.25 25.83 31.69
N ASP A 127 -5.43 25.38 32.93
CA ASP A 127 -4.44 24.62 33.71
C ASP A 127 -3.01 25.24 33.69
N GLY A 128 -2.93 26.58 33.66
CA GLY A 128 -1.68 27.35 33.64
C GLY A 128 -1.05 27.59 32.26
N CYS A 129 -1.62 27.04 31.19
CA CYS A 129 -1.19 27.27 29.80
C CYS A 129 -2.10 28.32 29.13
N GLU A 130 -1.56 29.18 28.28
CA GLU A 130 -2.36 30.10 27.45
C GLU A 130 -2.76 29.40 26.14
N ILE A 131 -4.04 29.51 25.75
CA ILE A 131 -4.60 28.99 24.50
C ILE A 131 -5.36 30.10 23.78
N VAL A 132 -5.15 30.20 22.47
CA VAL A 132 -5.94 31.05 21.55
C VAL A 132 -6.48 30.19 20.41
N LEU A 133 -7.73 30.44 20.00
CA LEU A 133 -8.35 29.80 18.84
C LEU A 133 -8.30 30.73 17.63
N VAL A 134 -7.84 30.24 16.47
CA VAL A 134 -7.91 30.94 15.19
C VAL A 134 -8.65 30.07 14.17
N ASP A 135 -9.43 30.67 13.28
CA ASP A 135 -10.22 29.96 12.27
C ASP A 135 -9.33 29.09 11.35
N ALA A 136 -9.75 27.85 11.07
CA ALA A 136 -9.02 26.90 10.23
C ALA A 136 -9.40 26.97 8.74
N ASN A 137 -10.45 27.71 8.37
CA ASN A 137 -11.02 27.85 7.03
C ASN A 137 -11.42 26.50 6.36
N HIS A 138 -11.53 25.45 7.16
CA HIS A 138 -11.91 24.10 6.74
C HIS A 138 -13.43 23.96 6.63
N CYS A 139 -14.12 23.86 7.77
CA CYS A 139 -15.58 23.85 7.87
C CYS A 139 -16.07 24.87 8.91
N PRO A 140 -17.37 25.22 8.94
CA PRO A 140 -17.91 26.11 9.96
C PRO A 140 -17.57 25.63 11.39
N GLY A 141 -16.96 26.50 12.20
CA GLY A 141 -16.52 26.19 13.56
C GLY A 141 -15.15 25.52 13.69
N ALA A 142 -14.46 25.20 12.59
CA ALA A 142 -13.14 24.59 12.63
C ALA A 142 -12.06 25.58 13.11
N VAL A 143 -11.22 25.15 14.05
CA VAL A 143 -10.20 25.99 14.68
C VAL A 143 -8.82 25.35 14.77
N GLN A 144 -7.82 26.18 14.53
CA GLN A 144 -6.42 25.97 14.87
C GLN A 144 -6.24 26.37 16.35
N PHE A 145 -5.67 25.47 17.17
CA PHE A 145 -5.33 25.76 18.56
C PHE A 145 -3.89 26.24 18.67
N LEU A 146 -3.70 27.38 19.33
CA LEU A 146 -2.40 28.02 19.52
C LEU A 146 -2.04 28.00 21.02
N PHE A 147 -1.12 27.13 21.42
CA PHE A 147 -0.75 26.89 22.82
C PHE A 147 0.58 27.58 23.19
N LYS A 148 0.59 28.40 24.23
CA LYS A 148 1.80 28.92 24.92
C LYS A 148 1.90 28.27 26.29
N ILE A 149 2.93 27.45 26.49
CA ILE A 149 3.11 26.63 27.71
C ILE A 149 4.30 27.15 28.51
N PRO A 150 4.15 27.46 29.81
CA PRO A 150 5.26 27.93 30.63
C PRO A 150 6.28 26.82 30.89
N ASN A 151 7.55 27.08 30.59
CA ASN A 151 8.69 26.21 30.89
C ASN A 151 9.49 26.77 32.08
N SER A 152 10.09 25.91 32.90
CA SER A 152 10.80 26.21 34.16
C SER A 152 11.90 27.27 34.07
N GLY A 153 12.38 27.60 32.87
CA GLY A 153 13.34 28.68 32.60
C GLY A 153 12.73 30.05 32.30
N GLY A 154 11.47 30.31 32.65
CA GLY A 154 10.80 31.62 32.44
C GLY A 154 10.52 31.95 30.96
N LYS A 155 10.48 30.94 30.10
CA LYS A 155 10.17 31.04 28.66
C LYS A 155 8.96 30.20 28.33
N PHE A 156 8.22 30.57 27.28
CA PHE A 156 7.09 29.79 26.79
C PHE A 156 7.52 28.90 25.61
N GLU A 157 7.12 27.63 25.64
CA GLU A 157 7.08 26.77 24.46
C GLU A 157 5.83 27.10 23.65
N ARG A 158 5.96 27.22 22.32
CA ARG A 158 4.83 27.58 21.43
C ARG A 158 4.47 26.44 20.50
N TYR A 159 3.23 25.96 20.57
CA TYR A 159 2.72 24.90 19.71
C TYR A 159 1.49 25.36 18.93
N VAL A 160 1.43 24.97 17.66
CA VAL A 160 0.24 25.18 16.79
C VAL A 160 -0.32 23.82 16.43
N HIS A 161 -1.60 23.58 16.68
CA HIS A 161 -2.30 22.39 16.19
C HIS A 161 -3.36 22.83 15.18
N THR A 162 -3.16 22.54 13.90
CA THR A 162 -4.04 23.05 12.84
C THR A 162 -5.45 22.48 12.88
N GLY A 163 -5.61 21.28 13.46
CA GLY A 163 -6.73 20.41 13.08
C GLY A 163 -6.61 20.09 11.60
N ASP A 164 -7.74 19.95 10.92
CA ASP A 164 -7.80 19.98 9.46
C ASP A 164 -8.06 21.42 9.02
N PHE A 165 -7.30 21.91 8.02
CA PHE A 165 -7.25 23.35 7.73
C PHE A 165 -6.99 23.66 6.25
N ARG A 166 -7.54 24.79 5.79
CA ARG A 166 -7.30 25.38 4.46
C ARG A 166 -6.55 26.69 4.60
N PHE A 167 -5.25 26.69 4.36
CA PHE A 167 -4.46 27.91 4.28
C PHE A 167 -5.02 28.88 3.24
N CYS A 168 -5.02 30.17 3.57
CA CYS A 168 -5.48 31.25 2.71
C CYS A 168 -4.73 32.55 3.01
N GLU A 169 -4.77 33.51 2.09
CA GLU A 169 -3.91 34.71 2.12
C GLU A 169 -4.04 35.54 3.40
N SER A 170 -5.25 35.62 3.98
CA SER A 170 -5.53 36.36 5.22
C SER A 170 -4.78 35.79 6.44
N MET A 171 -4.39 34.51 6.44
CA MET A 171 -3.57 33.94 7.52
C MET A 171 -2.15 34.55 7.56
N LYS A 172 -1.67 35.13 6.45
CA LYS A 172 -0.37 35.83 6.39
C LYS A 172 -0.39 37.20 7.06
N SER A 173 -1.56 37.87 7.10
CA SER A 173 -1.77 39.15 7.77
C SER A 173 -2.26 39.02 9.22
N ASP A 174 -2.64 37.82 9.65
CA ASP A 174 -3.10 37.52 11.01
C ASP A 174 -2.03 37.85 12.08
N THR A 175 -2.38 38.76 13.00
CA THR A 175 -1.50 39.23 14.08
C THR A 175 -1.20 38.15 15.12
N ILE A 176 -2.13 37.22 15.36
CA ILE A 176 -2.03 36.19 16.39
C ILE A 176 -1.14 35.05 15.88
N LEU A 177 -1.35 34.59 14.64
CA LEU A 177 -0.47 33.58 14.02
C LEU A 177 0.99 34.08 13.91
N ARG A 178 1.19 35.39 13.76
CA ARG A 178 2.54 36.01 13.76
C ARG A 178 3.27 35.88 15.10
N GLU A 179 2.59 35.78 16.24
CA GLU A 179 3.23 35.47 17.54
C GLU A 179 3.81 34.04 17.58
N PHE A 180 3.29 33.14 16.75
CA PHE A 180 3.67 31.73 16.68
C PHE A 180 4.76 31.45 15.63
N VAL A 181 5.34 32.49 15.04
CA VAL A 181 6.58 32.37 14.24
C VAL A 181 7.71 31.86 15.14
N GLY A 182 8.50 30.91 14.65
CA GLY A 182 9.55 30.22 15.42
C GLY A 182 9.02 29.26 16.49
N SER A 183 7.81 28.73 16.30
CA SER A 183 7.15 27.76 17.21
C SER A 183 7.94 26.45 17.38
N ASP A 184 7.81 25.80 18.53
CA ASP A 184 8.57 24.61 18.95
C ASP A 184 8.15 23.33 18.23
N ALA A 185 6.87 23.23 17.89
CA ALA A 185 6.36 22.35 16.85
C ALA A 185 5.04 22.88 16.28
N ILE A 186 4.73 22.47 15.05
CA ILE A 186 3.36 22.45 14.56
C ILE A 186 2.87 21.00 14.42
N PHE A 187 1.60 20.77 14.74
CA PHE A 187 0.84 19.57 14.40
C PHE A 187 0.01 19.93 13.17
N LEU A 188 0.37 19.35 12.03
CA LEU A 188 -0.03 19.81 10.69
C LEU A 188 -0.87 18.75 9.96
N ASP A 189 -2.01 19.16 9.42
CA ASP A 189 -2.77 18.41 8.41
C ASP A 189 -1.86 18.00 7.25
N THR A 190 -1.68 16.69 7.06
CA THR A 190 -0.87 16.12 5.98
C THR A 190 -1.69 15.39 4.92
N THR A 191 -3.01 15.55 4.90
CA THR A 191 -3.96 14.86 4.01
C THR A 191 -3.55 14.92 2.54
N TYR A 192 -3.16 16.10 2.04
CA TYR A 192 -2.68 16.29 0.66
C TYR A 192 -1.17 16.63 0.59
N CYS A 193 -0.36 16.13 1.53
CA CYS A 193 1.10 16.32 1.55
C CYS A 193 1.83 15.49 0.46
N ASN A 194 1.54 15.76 -0.82
CA ASN A 194 2.20 15.15 -1.98
C ASN A 194 2.17 16.08 -3.20
N PRO A 195 3.28 16.33 -3.92
CA PRO A 195 3.35 17.23 -5.08
C PRO A 195 2.32 16.98 -6.21
N LYS A 196 1.70 15.80 -6.28
CA LYS A 196 0.62 15.53 -7.25
C LYS A 196 -0.68 16.28 -6.96
N PHE A 197 -0.88 16.77 -5.75
CA PHE A 197 -2.13 17.39 -5.29
C PHE A 197 -2.04 18.91 -5.41
N VAL A 198 -2.34 19.41 -6.62
CA VAL A 198 -2.44 20.84 -6.93
C VAL A 198 -3.81 21.08 -7.57
N PHE A 199 -4.82 21.18 -6.71
CA PHE A 199 -6.22 21.42 -7.10
C PHE A 199 -6.58 22.91 -7.00
N PRO A 200 -7.57 23.39 -7.78
CA PRO A 200 -7.95 24.80 -7.87
C PRO A 200 -8.44 25.39 -6.55
N SER A 201 -8.66 26.70 -6.53
CA SER A 201 -9.22 27.42 -5.39
C SER A 201 -10.65 26.97 -5.06
N GLN A 202 -11.13 27.30 -3.85
CA GLN A 202 -12.51 27.04 -3.46
C GLN A 202 -13.47 27.88 -4.33
N GLU A 203 -13.08 29.11 -4.65
CA GLU A 203 -13.79 30.08 -5.48
C GLU A 203 -13.87 29.61 -6.93
N GLU A 204 -12.76 29.22 -7.56
CA GLU A 204 -12.75 28.63 -8.92
C GLU A 204 -13.67 27.40 -9.03
N SER A 205 -13.71 26.58 -7.97
CA SER A 205 -14.55 25.39 -7.90
C SER A 205 -16.03 25.71 -7.69
N ILE A 206 -16.36 26.75 -6.92
CA ILE A 206 -17.71 27.27 -6.72
C ILE A 206 -18.23 27.90 -8.01
N ASP A 207 -17.44 28.79 -8.63
CA ASP A 207 -17.80 29.47 -9.87
C ASP A 207 -18.01 28.46 -11.00
N TYR A 208 -17.23 27.38 -11.08
CA TYR A 208 -17.50 26.30 -12.02
C TYR A 208 -18.90 25.67 -11.82
N ILE A 209 -19.32 25.40 -10.58
CA ILE A 209 -20.64 24.83 -10.28
C ILE A 209 -21.75 25.83 -10.69
N VAL A 210 -21.63 27.08 -10.26
CA VAL A 210 -22.59 28.15 -10.56
C VAL A 210 -22.76 28.36 -12.07
N ASN A 211 -21.65 28.51 -12.81
CA ASN A 211 -21.67 28.66 -14.27
C ASN A 211 -22.32 27.45 -14.98
N VAL A 212 -22.21 26.24 -14.42
CA VAL A 212 -22.92 25.06 -14.98
C VAL A 212 -24.42 25.14 -14.72
N VAL A 213 -24.86 25.52 -13.51
CA VAL A 213 -26.29 25.69 -13.17
C VAL A 213 -26.93 26.77 -14.04
N GLU A 214 -26.35 27.97 -14.09
CA GLU A 214 -26.88 29.12 -14.83
C GLU A 214 -26.97 28.87 -16.34
N ARG A 215 -25.94 28.25 -16.91
CA ARG A 215 -25.91 27.85 -18.33
C ARG A 215 -27.04 26.87 -18.65
N VAL A 216 -27.16 25.79 -17.89
CA VAL A 216 -28.17 24.74 -18.17
C VAL A 216 -29.59 25.25 -17.92
N ALA A 217 -29.79 26.12 -16.91
CA ALA A 217 -31.06 26.81 -16.69
C ALA A 217 -31.41 27.78 -17.85
N SER A 218 -30.40 28.40 -18.46
CA SER A 218 -30.59 29.33 -19.59
C SER A 218 -30.88 28.62 -20.92
N GLU A 219 -30.30 27.43 -21.13
CA GLU A 219 -30.50 26.60 -22.34
C GLU A 219 -31.96 26.09 -22.49
N ARG A 220 -32.77 26.08 -21.43
CA ARG A 220 -34.10 25.43 -21.39
C ARG A 220 -35.24 26.29 -20.81
N LYS A 221 -35.27 27.58 -21.11
CA LYS A 221 -36.38 28.47 -20.74
C LYS A 221 -37.67 28.10 -21.50
N GLY A 222 -38.58 27.37 -20.86
CA GLY A 222 -39.92 27.11 -21.41
C GLY A 222 -40.77 26.02 -20.71
N VAL A 223 -40.16 25.16 -19.89
CA VAL A 223 -40.88 24.03 -19.23
C VAL A 223 -40.62 24.04 -17.72
N LEU A 224 -41.68 23.93 -16.92
CA LEU A 224 -41.59 23.73 -15.47
C LEU A 224 -41.05 22.32 -15.18
N LYS A 225 -40.06 22.21 -14.29
CA LYS A 225 -39.35 20.96 -13.92
C LYS A 225 -38.64 20.22 -15.08
N ASP A 226 -37.89 20.93 -15.92
CA ASP A 226 -37.02 20.25 -16.92
C ASP A 226 -35.77 19.59 -16.27
N VAL A 227 -34.99 20.35 -15.49
CA VAL A 227 -33.69 19.91 -14.96
C VAL A 227 -33.65 19.90 -13.44
N LEU A 228 -33.23 18.76 -12.86
CA LEU A 228 -32.96 18.55 -11.44
C LEU A 228 -31.47 18.71 -11.14
N PHE A 229 -31.09 19.56 -10.20
CA PHE A 229 -29.71 19.73 -9.73
C PHE A 229 -29.52 19.06 -8.36
N LEU A 230 -28.53 18.19 -8.26
CA LEU A 230 -28.22 17.41 -7.05
C LEU A 230 -26.81 17.75 -6.56
N VAL A 231 -26.67 18.26 -5.33
CA VAL A 231 -25.37 18.63 -4.75
C VAL A 231 -25.01 17.63 -3.65
N ALA A 232 -23.97 16.83 -3.86
CA ALA A 232 -23.48 15.90 -2.83
C ALA A 232 -22.78 16.67 -1.70
N THR A 233 -23.20 16.43 -0.45
CA THR A 233 -22.56 17.02 0.73
C THR A 233 -22.37 16.00 1.86
N TYR A 234 -21.59 16.40 2.86
CA TYR A 234 -21.48 15.72 4.16
C TYR A 234 -22.24 16.52 5.23
N VAL A 235 -22.11 16.12 6.50
CA VAL A 235 -22.78 16.79 7.64
C VAL A 235 -22.47 18.30 7.67
N ILE A 236 -21.20 18.69 7.53
CA ILE A 236 -20.74 20.08 7.31
C ILE A 236 -19.51 20.12 6.38
N GLY A 237 -19.17 21.30 5.85
CA GLY A 237 -17.98 21.60 5.02
C GLY A 237 -18.30 22.23 3.65
N LYS A 238 -19.50 21.97 3.12
CA LYS A 238 -19.92 22.38 1.76
C LYS A 238 -20.82 23.60 1.73
N GLU A 239 -21.09 24.24 2.87
CA GLU A 239 -22.09 25.31 2.99
C GLU A 239 -21.75 26.54 2.14
N LYS A 240 -20.44 26.84 1.94
CA LYS A 240 -19.97 27.87 0.99
C LYS A 240 -20.52 27.66 -0.44
N ILE A 241 -20.55 26.40 -0.90
CA ILE A 241 -21.05 26.04 -2.24
C ILE A 241 -22.56 26.28 -2.32
N LEU A 242 -23.31 25.86 -1.30
CA LEU A 242 -24.77 26.00 -1.27
C LEU A 242 -25.18 27.47 -1.25
N LEU A 243 -24.59 28.27 -0.36
CA LEU A 243 -24.88 29.71 -0.24
C LEU A 243 -24.56 30.46 -1.55
N GLU A 244 -23.46 30.14 -2.22
CA GLU A 244 -23.09 30.78 -3.49
C GLU A 244 -23.96 30.34 -4.67
N ILE A 245 -24.40 29.08 -4.75
CA ILE A 245 -25.42 28.64 -5.72
C ILE A 245 -26.71 29.44 -5.52
N ALA A 246 -27.20 29.51 -4.28
CA ALA A 246 -28.45 30.21 -4.00
C ALA A 246 -28.36 31.70 -4.34
N ARG A 247 -27.27 32.36 -3.94
CA ARG A 247 -27.05 33.80 -4.11
C ARG A 247 -26.78 34.22 -5.55
N LYS A 248 -26.02 33.44 -6.33
CA LYS A 248 -25.72 33.76 -7.74
C LYS A 248 -26.84 33.31 -8.68
N CYS A 249 -27.32 32.06 -8.55
CA CYS A 249 -28.36 31.52 -9.41
C CYS A 249 -29.79 31.98 -9.05
N ASN A 250 -29.97 32.69 -7.93
CA ASN A 250 -31.24 33.14 -7.35
C ASN A 250 -32.24 31.98 -7.16
N ARG A 251 -31.86 30.97 -6.36
CA ARG A 251 -32.60 29.73 -6.14
C ARG A 251 -32.61 29.32 -4.67
N LYS A 252 -33.76 28.86 -4.18
CA LYS A 252 -33.84 28.10 -2.91
C LYS A 252 -33.08 26.78 -3.03
N ILE A 253 -32.66 26.20 -1.91
CA ILE A 253 -31.99 24.90 -1.84
C ILE A 253 -32.74 23.97 -0.89
N PHE A 254 -33.20 22.84 -1.42
CA PHE A 254 -33.84 21.80 -0.65
C PHE A 254 -32.82 21.02 0.19
N VAL A 255 -33.16 20.81 1.46
CA VAL A 255 -32.41 20.03 2.44
C VAL A 255 -33.38 19.17 3.25
N ASP A 256 -32.92 17.98 3.66
CA ASP A 256 -33.69 17.19 4.64
C ASP A 256 -33.67 17.82 6.03
N ALA A 257 -34.61 17.43 6.90
CA ALA A 257 -34.75 17.98 8.25
C ALA A 257 -33.51 17.82 9.14
N LYS A 258 -32.67 16.80 8.92
CA LYS A 258 -31.41 16.58 9.67
C LYS A 258 -30.34 17.57 9.22
N LYS A 259 -30.19 17.78 7.90
CA LYS A 259 -29.31 18.82 7.35
C LYS A 259 -29.81 20.22 7.69
N MET A 260 -31.12 20.46 7.69
CA MET A 260 -31.71 21.74 8.09
C MET A 260 -31.49 22.02 9.59
N ALA A 261 -31.60 21.02 10.47
CA ALA A 261 -31.24 21.18 11.88
C ALA A 261 -29.77 21.63 12.06
N VAL A 262 -28.83 21.01 11.33
CA VAL A 262 -27.42 21.44 11.32
C VAL A 262 -27.28 22.87 10.79
N LEU A 263 -27.96 23.23 9.69
CA LEU A 263 -27.93 24.59 9.13
C LEU A 263 -28.50 25.63 10.11
N ARG A 264 -29.55 25.30 10.88
CA ARG A 264 -30.09 26.16 11.95
C ARG A 264 -29.05 26.37 13.07
N VAL A 265 -28.30 25.33 13.48
CA VAL A 265 -27.18 25.47 14.43
C VAL A 265 -26.07 26.40 13.89
N LEU A 266 -25.77 26.31 12.60
CA LEU A 266 -24.77 27.14 11.91
C LEU A 266 -25.22 28.60 11.66
N GLY A 267 -26.46 28.98 12.00
CA GLY A 267 -27.01 30.29 11.67
C GLY A 267 -27.35 30.49 10.18
N CYS A 268 -27.31 29.43 9.38
CA CYS A 268 -27.66 29.45 7.97
C CYS A 268 -29.15 29.11 7.72
N GLY A 269 -29.77 28.34 8.60
CA GLY A 269 -31.14 27.83 8.44
C GLY A 269 -32.26 28.84 8.71
N GLU A 270 -31.93 30.07 9.12
CA GLU A 270 -32.86 31.21 9.17
C GLU A 270 -32.84 32.04 7.88
N SER A 271 -31.94 31.73 6.94
CA SER A 271 -31.94 32.33 5.61
C SER A 271 -33.02 31.68 4.74
N GLU A 272 -33.88 32.51 4.13
CA GLU A 272 -34.93 32.08 3.17
C GLU A 272 -34.39 31.31 1.94
N VAL A 273 -33.07 31.22 1.82
CA VAL A 273 -32.30 30.37 0.90
C VAL A 273 -32.60 28.88 1.05
N PHE A 274 -32.84 28.37 2.26
CA PHE A 274 -33.04 26.92 2.46
C PHE A 274 -34.51 26.57 2.65
N THR A 275 -34.89 25.36 2.22
CA THR A 275 -36.26 24.84 2.38
C THR A 275 -36.29 23.34 2.68
N GLU A 276 -37.31 22.91 3.40
CA GLU A 276 -37.62 21.50 3.68
C GLU A 276 -38.72 20.96 2.72
N ASP A 277 -39.27 21.82 1.84
CA ASP A 277 -40.22 21.44 0.77
C ASP A 277 -39.47 21.19 -0.56
N GLU A 278 -39.56 19.97 -1.10
CA GLU A 278 -38.96 19.59 -2.37
C GLU A 278 -39.71 20.10 -3.62
N CYS A 279 -40.85 20.78 -3.47
CA CYS A 279 -41.58 21.41 -4.57
C CYS A 279 -41.18 22.87 -4.81
N GLU A 280 -40.55 23.55 -3.84
CA GLU A 280 -40.14 24.97 -3.96
C GLU A 280 -38.91 25.22 -4.85
N THR A 281 -38.13 24.18 -5.16
CA THR A 281 -36.87 24.33 -5.92
C THR A 281 -36.53 23.08 -6.74
N ASP A 282 -35.57 23.23 -7.64
CA ASP A 282 -34.93 22.16 -8.41
C ASP A 282 -33.47 21.91 -7.99
N VAL A 283 -32.97 22.59 -6.94
CA VAL A 283 -31.63 22.38 -6.36
C VAL A 283 -31.76 21.66 -5.02
N HIS A 284 -31.30 20.41 -4.97
CA HIS A 284 -31.44 19.54 -3.78
C HIS A 284 -30.08 19.07 -3.27
N VAL A 285 -29.88 19.17 -1.96
CA VAL A 285 -28.75 18.52 -1.29
C VAL A 285 -29.01 17.02 -1.19
N VAL A 286 -27.97 16.21 -1.41
CA VAL A 286 -28.01 14.74 -1.31
C VAL A 286 -26.78 14.17 -0.61
N GLY A 287 -26.91 12.96 -0.07
CA GLY A 287 -25.78 12.16 0.38
C GLY A 287 -24.89 11.70 -0.78
N TRP A 288 -23.59 11.47 -0.50
CA TRP A 288 -22.59 11.11 -1.51
C TRP A 288 -22.98 9.90 -2.38
N ASN A 289 -23.49 8.87 -1.72
CA ASN A 289 -23.98 7.61 -2.28
C ASN A 289 -25.09 7.76 -3.36
N VAL A 290 -25.84 8.88 -3.34
CA VAL A 290 -26.87 9.18 -4.34
C VAL A 290 -26.26 9.46 -5.71
N LEU A 291 -25.08 10.09 -5.76
CA LEU A 291 -24.39 10.41 -7.02
C LEU A 291 -23.32 9.39 -7.39
N GLY A 292 -22.70 8.69 -6.43
CA GLY A 292 -21.75 7.64 -6.74
C GLY A 292 -20.88 7.15 -5.59
N GLU A 293 -19.92 6.30 -5.93
CA GLU A 293 -18.95 5.68 -5.01
C GLU A 293 -17.52 5.90 -5.52
N THR A 294 -16.58 6.12 -4.61
CA THR A 294 -15.20 6.54 -4.96
C THR A 294 -14.17 5.43 -4.73
N TRP A 295 -14.34 4.24 -5.34
CA TRP A 295 -13.30 3.19 -5.28
C TRP A 295 -13.28 2.19 -6.46
N PRO A 296 -12.09 1.85 -7.02
CA PRO A 296 -10.81 2.58 -6.94
C PRO A 296 -10.80 3.85 -7.83
N TYR A 297 -11.90 4.12 -8.54
CA TYR A 297 -12.20 5.32 -9.31
C TYR A 297 -13.67 5.69 -9.06
N PHE A 298 -14.06 6.95 -9.30
CA PHE A 298 -15.45 7.36 -9.14
C PHE A 298 -16.40 6.61 -10.10
N ARG A 299 -17.42 5.96 -9.53
CA ARG A 299 -18.48 5.23 -10.23
C ARG A 299 -19.81 6.00 -10.11
N PRO A 300 -20.38 6.51 -11.22
CA PRO A 300 -21.62 7.28 -11.20
C PRO A 300 -22.85 6.41 -10.92
N ASN A 301 -23.68 6.81 -9.96
CA ASN A 301 -24.94 6.16 -9.60
C ASN A 301 -26.11 6.73 -10.43
N PHE A 302 -26.03 6.58 -11.76
CA PHE A 302 -27.10 7.00 -12.67
C PHE A 302 -28.44 6.25 -12.45
N VAL A 303 -28.45 5.17 -11.65
CA VAL A 303 -29.67 4.46 -11.29
C VAL A 303 -30.42 5.25 -10.22
N LYS A 304 -29.78 5.59 -9.09
CA LYS A 304 -30.44 6.38 -8.04
C LYS A 304 -30.76 7.81 -8.48
N MET A 305 -29.93 8.42 -9.33
CA MET A 305 -30.29 9.68 -10.00
C MET A 305 -31.56 9.54 -10.85
N LYS A 306 -31.73 8.42 -11.59
CA LYS A 306 -32.92 8.20 -12.41
C LYS A 306 -34.18 7.99 -11.56
N GLU A 307 -34.07 7.25 -10.45
CA GLU A 307 -35.17 7.07 -9.50
C GLU A 307 -35.68 8.44 -9.02
N ILE A 308 -34.82 9.26 -8.42
CA ILE A 308 -35.18 10.58 -7.86
C ILE A 308 -35.67 11.54 -8.96
N MET A 309 -35.06 11.50 -10.15
CA MET A 309 -35.48 12.34 -11.29
C MET A 309 -36.90 11.99 -11.76
N VAL A 310 -37.25 10.70 -11.85
CA VAL A 310 -38.58 10.24 -12.26
C VAL A 310 -39.61 10.49 -11.16
N GLU A 311 -39.26 10.16 -9.91
CA GLU A 311 -40.07 10.36 -8.70
C GLU A 311 -40.51 11.83 -8.54
N ARG A 312 -39.59 12.78 -8.72
CA ARG A 312 -39.87 14.22 -8.58
C ARG A 312 -40.38 14.91 -9.86
N GLY A 313 -40.48 14.18 -10.97
CA GLY A 313 -41.09 14.63 -12.23
C GLY A 313 -40.21 15.47 -13.16
N TYR A 314 -38.89 15.21 -13.20
CA TYR A 314 -37.92 15.92 -14.05
C TYR A 314 -37.52 15.12 -15.29
N SER A 315 -37.03 15.81 -16.35
CA SER A 315 -36.59 15.16 -17.60
C SER A 315 -35.06 15.06 -17.75
N LYS A 316 -34.28 15.84 -16.99
CA LYS A 316 -32.82 15.79 -16.90
C LYS A 316 -32.37 15.86 -15.44
N ALA A 317 -31.24 15.25 -15.08
CA ALA A 317 -30.61 15.45 -13.76
C ALA A 317 -29.10 15.67 -13.83
N ILE A 318 -28.60 16.64 -13.07
CA ILE A 318 -27.19 17.04 -13.00
C ILE A 318 -26.69 16.94 -11.56
N GLY A 319 -25.70 16.07 -11.34
CA GLY A 319 -25.04 15.89 -10.05
C GLY A 319 -23.75 16.68 -9.94
N PHE A 320 -23.51 17.31 -8.79
CA PHE A 320 -22.23 17.92 -8.42
C PHE A 320 -21.58 17.14 -7.28
N VAL A 321 -20.31 16.79 -7.46
CA VAL A 321 -19.53 15.92 -6.57
C VAL A 321 -18.27 16.69 -6.12
N PRO A 322 -18.39 17.57 -5.08
CA PRO A 322 -17.32 18.46 -4.66
C PRO A 322 -16.33 17.80 -3.69
N THR A 323 -15.20 17.29 -4.21
CA THR A 323 -14.14 16.68 -3.38
C THR A 323 -12.74 16.69 -4.03
N GLY A 324 -11.71 16.99 -3.23
CA GLY A 324 -10.30 16.87 -3.62
C GLY A 324 -9.88 15.43 -3.98
N TRP A 325 -10.64 14.42 -3.53
CA TRP A 325 -10.41 13.01 -3.83
C TRP A 325 -10.63 12.63 -5.31
N THR A 326 -11.30 13.48 -6.11
CA THR A 326 -11.59 13.21 -7.54
C THR A 326 -10.55 13.75 -8.52
N TYR A 327 -9.32 13.99 -8.06
CA TYR A 327 -8.24 14.58 -8.84
C TYR A 327 -7.68 13.66 -9.95
N GLU A 328 -8.34 13.65 -11.12
CA GLU A 328 -7.88 13.03 -12.38
C GLU A 328 -7.50 14.08 -13.44
N VAL A 329 -6.64 15.06 -13.12
CA VAL A 329 -6.30 16.13 -14.08
C VAL A 329 -5.43 15.62 -15.23
N LYS A 330 -6.09 15.21 -16.32
CA LYS A 330 -5.54 15.23 -17.67
C LYS A 330 -6.09 16.45 -18.40
N HIS A 331 -5.26 17.48 -18.56
CA HIS A 331 -5.53 18.72 -19.32
C HIS A 331 -6.66 19.62 -18.76
N ASN A 332 -6.39 20.29 -17.62
CA ASN A 332 -7.07 21.52 -17.13
C ASN A 332 -8.60 21.58 -17.32
N LYS A 333 -9.32 20.47 -17.09
CA LYS A 333 -10.78 20.41 -17.21
C LYS A 333 -11.39 19.56 -16.09
N PHE A 334 -12.46 20.07 -15.51
CA PHE A 334 -13.32 19.37 -14.56
C PHE A 334 -13.88 18.09 -15.22
N SER A 335 -13.79 16.97 -14.50
CA SER A 335 -14.15 15.66 -15.07
C SER A 335 -15.66 15.44 -15.00
N VAL A 336 -16.34 15.53 -16.14
CA VAL A 336 -17.77 15.19 -16.25
C VAL A 336 -17.94 13.71 -16.62
N ARG A 337 -18.90 13.04 -15.99
CA ARG A 337 -19.40 11.70 -16.37
C ARG A 337 -20.81 11.85 -16.92
N THR A 338 -20.99 11.61 -18.21
CA THR A 338 -22.27 11.81 -18.93
C THR A 338 -22.89 10.49 -19.35
N LYS A 339 -24.23 10.37 -19.24
CA LYS A 339 -25.02 9.25 -19.78
C LYS A 339 -26.46 9.69 -20.00
N ASP A 340 -26.99 9.53 -21.21
CA ASP A 340 -28.39 9.82 -21.54
C ASP A 340 -28.82 11.24 -21.08
N SER A 341 -29.79 11.38 -20.19
CA SER A 341 -30.22 12.66 -19.57
C SER A 341 -29.52 12.99 -18.25
N PHE A 342 -28.38 12.36 -17.96
CA PHE A 342 -27.63 12.51 -16.71
C PHE A 342 -26.22 13.04 -16.93
N GLU A 343 -25.83 14.02 -16.12
CA GLU A 343 -24.46 14.53 -16.03
C GLU A 343 -24.00 14.49 -14.56
N ILE A 344 -22.78 14.04 -14.28
CA ILE A 344 -22.15 14.17 -12.96
C ILE A 344 -20.82 14.91 -13.11
N HIS A 345 -20.71 16.06 -12.48
CA HIS A 345 -19.52 16.91 -12.45
C HIS A 345 -18.66 16.54 -11.24
N LEU A 346 -17.47 15.99 -11.48
CA LEU A 346 -16.47 15.79 -10.45
C LEU A 346 -15.69 17.10 -10.27
N VAL A 347 -15.92 17.76 -9.14
CA VAL A 347 -15.40 19.10 -8.85
C VAL A 347 -14.32 18.97 -7.77
N PRO A 348 -13.04 19.30 -8.05
CA PRO A 348 -11.92 19.16 -7.12
C PRO A 348 -11.90 20.25 -6.02
N TYR A 349 -13.04 20.48 -5.35
CA TYR A 349 -13.19 21.35 -4.19
C TYR A 349 -12.70 20.64 -2.92
N SER A 350 -11.92 21.33 -2.09
CA SER A 350 -11.36 20.77 -0.85
C SER A 350 -11.33 21.78 0.30
N GLU A 351 -11.73 21.32 1.48
CA GLU A 351 -11.62 21.98 2.77
C GLU A 351 -10.22 21.86 3.41
N HIS A 352 -9.30 21.12 2.79
CA HIS A 352 -7.91 20.99 3.25
C HIS A 352 -6.94 21.73 2.32
N SER A 353 -5.79 22.11 2.88
CA SER A 353 -4.65 22.70 2.17
C SER A 353 -4.05 21.74 1.13
N ASN A 354 -3.61 22.29 -0.01
CA ASN A 354 -2.89 21.58 -1.06
C ASN A 354 -1.37 21.53 -0.75
N TYR A 355 -0.59 20.86 -1.59
CA TYR A 355 0.83 20.63 -1.29
C TYR A 355 1.68 21.91 -1.17
N GLU A 356 1.46 22.93 -2.00
CA GLU A 356 2.25 24.17 -1.94
C GLU A 356 1.74 25.13 -0.86
N GLU A 357 0.43 25.15 -0.60
CA GLU A 357 -0.18 25.86 0.52
C GLU A 357 0.34 25.35 1.87
N LEU A 358 0.45 24.02 2.05
CA LEU A 358 1.08 23.43 3.23
C LEU A 358 2.52 23.91 3.40
N ARG A 359 3.30 23.97 2.31
CA ARG A 359 4.68 24.48 2.34
C ARG A 359 4.74 25.99 2.61
N GLU A 360 3.78 26.77 2.14
CA GLU A 360 3.72 28.21 2.41
C GLU A 360 3.33 28.51 3.85
N TYR A 361 2.38 27.77 4.43
CA TYR A 361 2.04 27.88 5.86
C TYR A 361 3.24 27.52 6.77
N VAL A 362 3.98 26.44 6.45
CA VAL A 362 5.22 26.12 7.18
C VAL A 362 6.27 27.23 6.99
N ARG A 363 6.41 27.79 5.78
CA ARG A 363 7.34 28.90 5.49
C ARG A 363 6.98 30.20 6.22
N LEU A 364 5.68 30.44 6.47
CA LEU A 364 5.17 31.57 7.24
C LEU A 364 5.55 31.44 8.72
N LEU A 365 5.28 30.29 9.34
CA LEU A 365 5.53 30.07 10.76
C LEU A 365 7.00 29.71 11.10
N LYS A 366 7.78 29.17 10.16
CA LYS A 366 9.16 28.69 10.35
C LYS A 366 9.37 27.91 11.66
N PRO A 367 8.58 26.86 11.95
CA PRO A 367 8.67 26.13 13.20
C PRO A 367 9.96 25.32 13.30
N LYS A 368 10.36 24.97 14.51
CA LYS A 368 11.53 24.11 14.78
C LYS A 368 11.29 22.68 14.30
N ARG A 369 10.05 22.17 14.34
CA ARG A 369 9.70 20.85 13.78
C ARG A 369 8.26 20.81 13.26
N VAL A 370 8.00 19.88 12.34
CA VAL A 370 6.66 19.53 11.86
C VAL A 370 6.30 18.12 12.36
N ILE A 371 5.14 18.00 12.99
CA ILE A 371 4.51 16.74 13.40
C ILE A 371 3.31 16.53 12.46
N PRO A 372 3.29 15.46 11.64
CA PRO A 372 2.11 15.16 10.82
C PRO A 372 0.96 14.66 11.69
N THR A 373 -0.28 15.01 11.34
CA THR A 373 -1.49 14.45 11.99
C THR A 373 -2.11 13.28 11.19
N VAL A 374 -1.94 13.26 9.86
CA VAL A 374 -2.64 12.32 8.95
C VAL A 374 -1.65 11.48 8.13
N GLY A 375 -1.70 10.14 8.25
CA GLY A 375 -0.91 9.22 7.41
C GLY A 375 -0.61 7.85 8.04
N LEU A 376 0.00 6.96 7.26
CA LEU A 376 0.40 5.62 7.73
C LEU A 376 1.57 5.70 8.73
N ASP A 377 1.50 4.93 9.83
CA ASP A 377 2.48 4.93 10.93
C ASP A 377 2.80 6.35 11.47
N VAL A 378 1.85 7.30 11.44
CA VAL A 378 2.05 8.67 11.96
C VAL A 378 2.16 8.70 13.49
N GLU A 379 1.49 7.77 14.18
CA GLU A 379 1.61 7.57 15.64
C GLU A 379 3.05 7.26 16.10
N LYS A 380 3.90 6.78 15.17
CA LYS A 380 5.31 6.51 15.39
C LYS A 380 6.13 7.63 14.74
N LEU A 381 6.55 8.60 15.55
CA LEU A 381 7.19 9.85 15.08
C LEU A 381 8.40 9.64 14.16
N ASP A 382 9.11 8.52 14.34
CA ASP A 382 10.30 8.11 13.58
C ASP A 382 10.02 7.15 12.41
N SER A 383 8.76 6.87 12.10
CA SER A 383 8.41 5.95 11.01
C SER A 383 8.98 6.39 9.66
N LYS A 384 9.28 5.42 8.79
CA LYS A 384 9.78 5.68 7.43
C LYS A 384 8.82 6.55 6.61
N HIS A 385 7.53 6.57 6.98
CA HIS A 385 6.51 7.40 6.36
C HIS A 385 6.52 8.84 6.92
N ALA A 386 6.48 9.02 8.25
CA ALA A 386 6.60 10.34 8.89
C ALA A 386 7.91 11.04 8.51
N ASN A 387 9.04 10.32 8.52
CA ASN A 387 10.34 10.82 8.08
C ASN A 387 10.45 11.06 6.56
N LYS A 388 9.54 10.51 5.74
CA LYS A 388 9.39 10.93 4.34
C LYS A 388 8.57 12.21 4.22
N MET A 389 7.48 12.35 4.96
CA MET A 389 6.65 13.56 4.94
C MET A 389 7.42 14.79 5.45
N LYS A 390 8.14 14.67 6.57
CA LYS A 390 9.01 15.73 7.12
C LYS A 390 10.00 16.32 6.10
N LYS A 391 10.50 15.51 5.14
CA LYS A 391 11.42 15.97 4.09
C LYS A 391 10.82 16.97 3.09
N HIS A 392 9.50 17.02 2.93
CA HIS A 392 8.85 18.03 2.07
C HIS A 392 8.95 19.46 2.65
N PHE A 393 9.33 19.58 3.93
CA PHE A 393 9.50 20.83 4.67
C PHE A 393 10.96 21.14 5.04
N ALA A 394 11.94 20.39 4.51
CA ALA A 394 13.36 20.73 4.64
C ALA A 394 13.62 22.13 4.03
N GLY A 395 14.49 22.92 4.66
CA GLY A 395 14.71 24.33 4.32
C GLY A 395 13.55 25.29 4.64
N LEU A 396 12.42 24.80 5.18
CA LEU A 396 11.26 25.63 5.61
C LEU A 396 11.08 25.69 7.13
N VAL A 397 11.81 24.84 7.87
CA VAL A 397 11.87 24.78 9.35
C VAL A 397 13.13 25.48 9.88
N ASP A 398 13.17 25.80 11.17
CA ASP A 398 14.39 26.27 11.84
C ASP A 398 15.41 25.12 12.00
N GLU A 399 16.26 24.96 11.00
CA GLU A 399 17.34 23.96 11.01
C GLU A 399 18.48 24.31 11.98
N MET A 400 18.61 25.56 12.44
CA MET A 400 19.65 25.94 13.40
C MET A 400 19.30 25.44 14.81
N ALA A 401 18.03 25.58 15.22
CA ALA A 401 17.53 24.97 16.46
C ALA A 401 17.71 23.44 16.46
N ASN A 402 17.43 22.78 15.32
CA ASN A 402 17.63 21.34 15.17
C ASN A 402 19.11 20.92 15.29
N LYS A 403 20.03 21.67 14.67
CA LYS A 403 21.48 21.43 14.81
C LYS A 403 21.95 21.60 16.26
N GLN A 404 21.46 22.60 16.99
CA GLN A 404 21.79 22.75 18.42
C GLN A 404 21.20 21.63 19.30
N ALA A 405 19.98 21.18 19.03
CA ALA A 405 19.39 20.04 19.74
C ALA A 405 20.15 18.73 19.48
N PHE A 406 20.57 18.50 18.23
CA PHE A 406 21.43 17.40 17.83
C PHE A 406 22.77 17.44 18.54
N LEU A 407 23.47 18.58 18.56
CA LEU A 407 24.76 18.71 19.27
C LEU A 407 24.62 18.49 20.79
N LYS A 408 23.55 19.00 21.41
CA LYS A 408 23.27 18.76 22.84
C LYS A 408 23.03 17.29 23.19
N SER A 409 22.59 16.45 22.25
CA SER A 409 22.39 15.01 22.54
C SER A 409 23.72 14.26 22.68
N PHE A 410 24.78 14.68 21.99
CA PHE A 410 26.13 14.09 22.15
C PHE A 410 26.72 14.38 23.53
N HIS A 411 26.51 15.59 24.08
CA HIS A 411 27.03 15.95 25.41
C HIS A 411 26.35 15.19 26.57
N ARG A 412 25.21 14.53 26.33
CA ARG A 412 24.54 13.70 27.34
C ARG A 412 25.07 12.25 27.40
N GLY A 413 25.91 11.84 26.44
CA GLY A 413 26.40 10.45 26.33
C GLY A 413 27.71 10.14 27.06
N SER A 414 28.43 11.14 27.56
CA SER A 414 29.82 10.98 28.04
C SER A 414 29.98 10.92 29.56
N CYS A 415 28.92 10.63 30.33
CA CYS A 415 28.98 10.62 31.81
C CYS A 415 28.11 9.54 32.49
N GLU A 416 28.05 8.33 31.90
CA GLU A 416 27.46 7.14 32.55
C GLU A 416 28.40 5.91 32.55
N VAL A 417 29.73 6.15 32.63
CA VAL A 417 30.74 5.08 32.81
C VAL A 417 31.77 5.47 33.88
N ILE A 418 31.31 5.63 35.12
CA ILE A 418 32.03 5.51 36.42
C ILE A 418 30.94 5.54 37.51
N GLY A 419 31.12 4.80 38.61
CA GLY A 419 30.16 4.78 39.73
C GLY A 419 29.17 3.61 39.73
N LYS A 420 29.68 2.36 39.67
CA LYS A 420 28.90 1.15 39.98
C LYS A 420 29.62 0.21 40.95
N VAL A 421 30.20 0.81 41.99
CA VAL A 421 30.73 0.17 43.21
C VAL A 421 30.12 0.93 44.39
N GLU A 422 29.92 0.22 45.51
CA GLU A 422 29.41 0.72 46.80
C GLU A 422 28.02 1.36 46.81
N LYS A 423 27.09 0.66 47.46
CA LYS A 423 25.88 1.25 48.03
C LYS A 423 25.50 0.54 49.33
N ASP A 424 26.16 0.94 50.41
CA ASP A 424 25.84 0.58 51.79
C ASP A 424 25.94 1.85 52.67
N ALA A 425 25.51 1.77 53.93
CA ALA A 425 25.59 2.83 54.95
C ALA A 425 24.79 4.15 54.72
N SER A 426 23.49 4.07 55.01
CA SER A 426 22.80 4.88 56.05
C SER A 426 23.12 6.38 56.32
N HIS A 427 22.02 7.16 56.40
CA HIS A 427 21.71 8.18 57.44
C HIS A 427 22.30 9.63 57.42
N VAL A 428 21.46 10.56 57.92
CA VAL A 428 21.74 11.87 58.58
C VAL A 428 22.20 13.09 57.74
N SER A 429 21.21 13.95 57.44
CA SER A 429 21.10 15.37 57.88
C SER A 429 22.09 16.49 57.47
N SER A 430 21.54 17.44 56.69
CA SER A 430 21.47 18.90 56.96
C SER A 430 22.64 19.88 56.72
N LYS A 431 22.20 21.07 56.24
CA LYS A 431 22.75 22.45 56.29
C LYS A 431 23.80 22.92 55.26
N GLU A 432 23.34 23.87 54.43
CA GLU A 432 23.76 25.30 54.41
C GLU A 432 25.21 25.60 54.85
N LEU A 433 25.99 26.38 54.11
CA LEU A 433 25.70 27.75 53.66
C LEU A 433 26.46 28.12 52.37
N HIS A 434 26.00 29.12 51.62
CA HIS A 434 26.89 30.14 51.06
C HIS A 434 26.17 31.47 50.80
N LEU A 435 26.91 32.57 50.93
CA LEU A 435 26.40 33.95 50.95
C LEU A 435 26.53 34.67 49.60
N GLU A 436 25.72 35.71 49.40
CA GLU A 436 25.62 36.53 48.17
C GLU A 436 26.77 37.53 47.97
N LYS A 437 26.96 37.98 46.71
CA LYS A 437 27.14 39.38 46.24
C LYS A 437 27.32 39.40 44.70
N GLU A 438 26.57 40.18 43.92
CA GLU A 438 26.69 41.63 43.61
C GLU A 438 27.95 42.02 42.78
N THR A 439 27.92 42.85 41.74
CA THR A 439 26.82 43.39 40.88
C THR A 439 27.38 43.95 39.55
N GLU A 440 26.51 44.09 38.55
CA GLU A 440 26.44 45.13 37.47
C GLU A 440 27.69 45.61 36.68
N SER A 441 27.51 45.76 35.36
CA SER A 441 27.84 47.02 34.63
C SER A 441 27.13 47.08 33.26
N SER A 442 26.97 48.28 32.70
CA SER A 442 26.43 48.53 31.35
C SER A 442 26.84 49.93 30.84
N VAL A 443 26.59 50.26 29.55
CA VAL A 443 26.78 51.59 28.90
C VAL A 443 28.26 52.00 28.67
N VAL A 444 28.73 52.58 27.53
CA VAL A 444 28.37 52.55 26.09
C VAL A 444 29.58 53.05 25.24
N LYS A 445 29.45 53.06 23.89
CA LYS A 445 30.32 53.68 22.83
C LYS A 445 30.94 55.06 23.19
N VAL A 446 31.97 55.64 22.53
CA VAL A 446 32.39 55.73 21.10
C VAL A 446 33.93 55.99 21.05
N THR A 447 34.75 55.72 20.00
CA THR A 447 35.08 56.60 18.83
C THR A 447 36.23 55.96 17.98
N GLU A 448 36.66 56.61 16.89
CA GLU A 448 37.39 56.04 15.74
C GLU A 448 38.94 56.18 15.74
N ASN A 449 39.59 55.29 14.97
CA ASN A 449 40.80 55.43 14.13
C ASN A 449 42.06 56.22 14.60
N ASN A 450 43.23 55.55 14.53
CA ASN A 450 44.40 56.05 13.79
C ASN A 450 45.41 54.94 13.40
N ASP A 451 46.49 55.30 12.69
CA ASP A 451 47.20 54.46 11.69
C ASP A 451 48.72 54.24 11.95
N LYS A 452 49.35 53.28 11.23
CA LYS A 452 50.81 52.96 11.08
C LYS A 452 51.51 52.25 12.27
N GLY A 453 52.56 51.42 12.10
CA GLY A 453 53.20 50.84 10.89
C GLY A 453 54.73 50.58 11.07
N PHE A 454 55.26 49.43 10.60
CA PHE A 454 56.70 48.99 10.61
C PHE A 454 57.31 48.81 12.05
N GLY A 455 58.39 48.07 12.36
CA GLY A 455 59.56 47.43 11.71
C GLY A 455 60.68 47.39 12.80
N LEU A 456 61.77 46.62 12.84
CA LEU A 456 62.51 45.72 11.92
C LEU A 456 63.40 44.74 12.76
N GLU A 457 64.03 43.76 12.11
CA GLU A 457 65.03 42.81 12.69
C GLU A 457 66.47 43.40 12.72
N PRO A 458 67.46 42.84 13.47
CA PRO A 458 68.34 41.73 13.00
C PRO A 458 68.74 40.74 14.16
N SER A 459 69.70 39.78 14.13
CA SER A 459 70.88 39.51 13.26
C SER A 459 71.39 38.04 13.30
N LEU A 460 72.34 37.70 12.41
CA LEU A 460 73.21 36.50 12.32
C LEU A 460 74.55 36.68 13.12
N PRO A 461 75.53 35.71 13.27
CA PRO A 461 75.90 34.63 12.31
C PRO A 461 76.54 33.27 12.79
N LEU A 462 76.50 32.26 11.88
CA LEU A 462 77.51 31.19 11.56
C LEU A 462 78.03 30.22 12.69
N GLN A 463 78.48 28.97 12.45
CA GLN A 463 78.84 28.23 11.22
C GLN A 463 78.70 26.68 11.35
N GLU A 464 78.37 26.01 10.23
CA GLU A 464 78.73 24.62 9.81
C GLU A 464 78.19 23.30 10.44
N THR A 465 78.16 22.28 9.55
CA THR A 465 78.14 20.80 9.73
C THR A 465 76.91 20.03 10.29
N VAL A 466 75.73 20.17 9.65
CA VAL A 466 74.77 19.03 9.47
C VAL A 466 74.14 19.02 8.05
N SER A 467 74.97 18.97 7.00
CA SER A 467 74.51 19.04 5.60
C SER A 467 74.49 17.67 4.90
N GLN A 468 73.58 16.78 5.30
CA GLN A 468 73.18 15.62 4.47
C GLN A 468 71.85 14.98 4.89
N THR A 469 71.49 14.98 6.18
CA THR A 469 70.30 14.28 6.69
C THR A 469 68.96 14.97 6.39
N LEU A 470 68.95 16.29 6.13
CA LEU A 470 67.72 17.10 6.06
C LEU A 470 67.14 17.34 4.66
N MET A 471 67.80 16.87 3.59
CA MET A 471 67.22 16.96 2.23
C MET A 471 66.49 15.68 1.78
N VAL A 472 66.80 14.52 2.38
CA VAL A 472 66.15 13.24 2.02
C VAL A 472 64.67 13.22 2.44
N SER A 473 64.35 13.77 3.62
CA SER A 473 63.01 13.71 4.20
C SER A 473 61.95 14.54 3.46
N ILE A 474 62.35 15.49 2.61
CA ILE A 474 61.40 16.33 1.84
C ILE A 474 61.02 15.61 0.52
N ASP A 475 61.95 14.92 -0.12
CA ASP A 475 61.68 14.15 -1.33
C ASP A 475 60.92 12.85 -1.04
N GLU A 476 61.17 12.16 0.08
CA GLU A 476 60.36 10.98 0.48
C GLU A 476 58.88 11.34 0.71
N GLU A 477 58.58 12.43 1.43
CA GLU A 477 57.20 12.86 1.70
C GLU A 477 56.48 13.32 0.41
N VAL A 478 57.22 13.93 -0.53
CA VAL A 478 56.68 14.31 -1.85
C VAL A 478 56.47 13.08 -2.75
N GLU A 479 57.37 12.09 -2.72
CA GLU A 479 57.19 10.84 -3.49
C GLU A 479 56.07 9.95 -2.92
N GLU A 480 55.88 9.90 -1.61
CA GLU A 480 54.72 9.22 -1.02
C GLU A 480 53.41 9.92 -1.44
N THR A 481 53.39 11.26 -1.43
CA THR A 481 52.26 12.05 -1.94
C THR A 481 52.02 11.81 -3.44
N LEU A 482 53.08 11.77 -4.26
CA LEU A 482 53.00 11.48 -5.70
C LEU A 482 52.53 10.06 -5.98
N GLN A 483 52.91 9.07 -5.17
CA GLN A 483 52.44 7.69 -5.30
C GLN A 483 50.95 7.58 -4.92
N GLN A 484 50.52 8.21 -3.83
CA GLN A 484 49.11 8.26 -3.46
C GLN A 484 48.25 8.98 -4.52
N LEU A 485 48.76 10.05 -5.15
CA LEU A 485 48.09 10.69 -6.30
C LEU A 485 48.09 9.79 -7.54
N ARG A 486 49.18 9.07 -7.84
CA ARG A 486 49.26 8.12 -8.97
C ARG A 486 48.24 6.98 -8.82
N ASP A 487 47.92 6.57 -7.60
CA ASP A 487 46.90 5.55 -7.31
C ASP A 487 45.46 6.10 -7.33
N CYS A 488 45.29 7.43 -7.29
CA CYS A 488 43.98 8.11 -7.30
C CYS A 488 43.62 8.81 -8.63
N LEU A 489 44.60 9.11 -9.49
CA LEU A 489 44.44 9.85 -10.73
C LEU A 489 44.54 8.95 -11.98
N PRO A 490 44.01 9.37 -13.15
CA PRO A 490 44.10 8.58 -14.37
C PRO A 490 45.55 8.35 -14.82
N SER A 491 45.85 7.16 -15.37
CA SER A 491 47.20 6.74 -15.77
C SER A 491 47.81 7.49 -16.96
N TRP A 492 47.16 8.55 -17.45
CA TRP A 492 47.67 9.47 -18.47
C TRP A 492 48.17 10.80 -17.88
N VAL A 493 47.86 11.10 -16.61
CA VAL A 493 48.34 12.31 -15.91
C VAL A 493 49.85 12.20 -15.70
N THR A 494 50.60 13.22 -16.08
CA THR A 494 52.06 13.21 -15.98
C THR A 494 52.54 13.49 -14.55
N ARG A 495 53.80 13.15 -14.25
CA ARG A 495 54.42 13.46 -12.95
C ARG A 495 54.42 14.97 -12.68
N ASP A 496 54.66 15.77 -13.72
CA ASP A 496 54.72 17.23 -13.62
C ASP A 496 53.34 17.82 -13.31
N GLN A 497 52.28 17.30 -13.94
CA GLN A 497 50.89 17.65 -13.61
C GLN A 497 50.51 17.28 -12.17
N MET A 498 51.03 16.17 -11.63
CA MET A 498 50.84 15.81 -10.23
C MET A 498 51.61 16.73 -9.28
N LEU A 499 52.82 17.18 -9.66
CA LEU A 499 53.56 18.19 -8.89
C LEU A 499 52.85 19.55 -8.88
N ASP A 500 52.30 20.01 -10.00
CA ASP A 500 51.49 21.24 -10.07
C ASP A 500 50.22 21.15 -9.20
N LEU A 501 49.59 19.97 -9.11
CA LEU A 501 48.45 19.74 -8.22
C LEU A 501 48.87 19.80 -6.74
N ILE A 502 49.98 19.15 -6.36
CA ILE A 502 50.53 19.22 -4.98
C ILE A 502 50.87 20.67 -4.60
N ALA A 503 51.49 21.43 -5.51
CA ALA A 503 51.88 22.81 -5.29
C ALA A 503 50.66 23.74 -5.15
N SER A 504 49.61 23.53 -5.94
CA SER A 504 48.39 24.34 -5.89
C SER A 504 47.37 23.90 -4.81
N SER A 505 47.51 22.71 -4.22
CA SER A 505 46.66 22.22 -3.11
C SER A 505 47.28 22.34 -1.71
N SER A 506 48.48 22.91 -1.59
CA SER A 506 49.26 22.95 -0.34
C SER A 506 49.49 21.56 0.29
N ARG A 507 49.78 20.55 -0.56
CA ARG A 507 49.95 19.13 -0.20
C ARG A 507 48.69 18.38 0.30
N ASP A 508 47.51 18.98 0.34
CA ASP A 508 46.28 18.22 0.62
C ASP A 508 45.91 17.37 -0.62
N ILE A 509 45.92 16.04 -0.45
CA ILE A 509 45.63 15.05 -1.48
C ILE A 509 44.14 15.04 -1.87
N VAL A 510 43.23 15.25 -0.92
CA VAL A 510 41.79 15.30 -1.18
C VAL A 510 41.46 16.57 -1.97
N GLN A 511 42.04 17.70 -1.56
CA GLN A 511 41.92 18.97 -2.26
C GLN A 511 42.51 18.90 -3.68
N ALA A 512 43.68 18.26 -3.86
CA ALA A 512 44.30 18.04 -5.17
C ALA A 512 43.44 17.19 -6.11
N VAL A 513 42.96 16.03 -5.63
CA VAL A 513 42.15 15.10 -6.43
C VAL A 513 40.79 15.72 -6.79
N SER A 514 40.14 16.43 -5.86
CA SER A 514 38.89 17.16 -6.16
C SER A 514 39.13 18.24 -7.22
N THR A 515 40.17 19.06 -7.04
CA THR A 515 40.54 20.13 -7.98
C THR A 515 40.86 19.58 -9.39
N PHE A 516 41.49 18.40 -9.48
CA PHE A 516 41.74 17.74 -10.77
C PHE A 516 40.42 17.32 -11.45
N TYR A 517 39.55 16.59 -10.76
CA TYR A 517 38.30 16.10 -11.36
C TYR A 517 37.28 17.21 -11.63
N GLU A 518 37.31 18.30 -10.85
CA GLU A 518 36.56 19.52 -11.14
C GLU A 518 37.04 20.16 -12.45
N ARG A 519 38.35 20.35 -12.64
CA ARG A 519 38.93 20.90 -13.89
C ARG A 519 38.71 19.98 -15.10
N GLU A 520 38.80 18.67 -14.95
CA GLU A 520 38.43 17.71 -16.01
C GLU A 520 36.94 17.82 -16.38
N THR A 521 36.06 18.05 -15.39
CA THR A 521 34.62 18.24 -15.63
C THR A 521 34.38 19.56 -16.38
N GLU A 522 34.98 20.67 -15.94
CA GLU A 522 34.90 21.96 -16.64
C GLU A 522 35.45 21.89 -18.07
N PHE A 523 36.58 21.23 -18.28
CA PHE A 523 37.18 21.04 -19.60
C PHE A 523 36.30 20.17 -20.51
N HIS A 524 35.70 19.11 -19.97
CA HIS A 524 34.75 18.26 -20.69
C HIS A 524 33.46 19.01 -21.05
N GLU A 525 32.93 19.87 -20.17
CA GLU A 525 31.77 20.71 -20.46
C GLU A 525 32.10 21.77 -21.53
N GLN A 526 33.26 22.42 -21.45
CA GLN A 526 33.73 23.37 -22.47
C GLN A 526 33.95 22.70 -23.84
N ALA A 527 34.54 21.50 -23.86
CA ALA A 527 34.70 20.70 -25.08
C ALA A 527 33.34 20.30 -25.70
N MET A 528 32.35 19.93 -24.87
CA MET A 528 30.99 19.64 -25.31
C MET A 528 30.33 20.87 -25.92
N VAL A 529 30.39 22.04 -25.27
CA VAL A 529 29.86 23.30 -25.81
C VAL A 529 30.51 23.64 -27.16
N CYS A 530 31.84 23.53 -27.27
CA CYS A 530 32.57 23.80 -28.51
C CYS A 530 32.22 22.81 -29.65
N SER A 531 31.80 21.57 -29.33
CA SER A 531 31.31 20.62 -30.33
C SER A 531 29.90 20.93 -30.86
N THR A 532 29.11 21.71 -30.12
CA THR A 532 27.70 22.03 -30.46
C THR A 532 27.49 23.35 -31.21
N SER A 533 28.53 24.16 -31.40
CA SER A 533 28.41 25.51 -32.01
C SER A 533 28.53 25.56 -33.53
N ASN A 534 28.87 24.46 -34.21
CA ASN A 534 29.27 24.44 -35.62
C ASN A 534 28.20 23.90 -36.61
N SER A 535 26.92 24.22 -36.40
CA SER A 535 25.93 24.21 -37.50
C SER A 535 24.67 25.03 -37.21
N VAL A 536 24.61 26.27 -37.73
CA VAL A 536 23.47 26.83 -38.49
C VAL A 536 23.86 28.23 -39.01
N SER A 537 23.62 28.43 -40.30
CA SER A 537 23.95 29.59 -41.14
C SER A 537 23.69 30.99 -40.58
N GLN A 538 24.58 31.94 -40.92
CA GLN A 538 24.17 33.28 -41.37
C GLN A 538 24.37 33.40 -42.89
N ILE A 539 23.51 34.17 -43.56
CA ILE A 539 23.56 34.42 -45.00
C ILE A 539 23.43 35.93 -45.26
N GLY A 540 24.37 36.47 -46.04
CA GLY A 540 24.32 37.82 -46.60
C GLY A 540 25.14 38.87 -45.81
N LEU A 541 25.81 39.82 -46.48
CA LEU A 541 25.97 40.00 -47.94
C LEU A 541 27.15 40.97 -48.22
N GLN A 542 27.56 41.03 -49.50
CA GLN A 542 28.41 42.04 -50.15
C GLN A 542 29.95 42.01 -50.02
N ASN A 543 30.55 41.66 -51.17
CA ASN A 543 31.49 42.50 -51.97
C ASN A 543 33.03 42.36 -51.86
N ASN A 544 33.58 42.05 -53.05
CA ASN A 544 34.80 42.57 -53.70
C ASN A 544 36.15 41.80 -53.63
N SER A 545 36.56 41.40 -54.85
CA SER A 545 37.93 41.32 -55.40
C SER A 545 39.03 40.55 -54.67
N ALA A 546 39.47 39.44 -55.30
CA ALA A 546 40.78 38.80 -55.08
C ALA A 546 41.93 39.64 -55.67
N PRO A 547 43.22 39.25 -55.48
CA PRO A 547 43.82 38.29 -56.43
C PRO A 547 44.91 37.32 -55.89
N LEU A 548 45.03 36.14 -56.56
CA LEU A 548 46.27 35.42 -56.98
C LEU A 548 47.37 35.04 -55.94
N LEU A 549 48.08 33.89 -55.98
CA LEU A 549 48.09 32.65 -56.81
C LEU A 549 48.01 31.42 -55.84
N GLN A 550 48.31 30.13 -56.10
CA GLN A 550 48.67 29.29 -57.28
C GLN A 550 48.14 27.85 -56.98
N SER A 551 47.61 27.07 -57.94
CA SER A 551 48.26 26.04 -58.80
C SER A 551 49.41 25.20 -58.19
N GLU A 552 49.53 23.89 -58.46
CA GLU A 552 48.90 23.05 -59.50
C GLU A 552 48.73 21.58 -58.97
N ALA A 553 47.56 20.93 -59.06
CA ALA A 553 47.15 19.88 -60.04
C ALA A 553 47.90 18.51 -59.92
N VAL A 554 47.51 17.36 -60.48
CA VAL A 554 46.66 16.97 -61.64
C VAL A 554 46.01 15.57 -61.35
N LYS A 555 44.92 15.05 -61.95
CA LYS A 555 43.57 15.53 -62.41
C LYS A 555 42.83 14.31 -63.06
N ILE A 556 41.53 14.47 -63.39
CA ILE A 556 40.76 13.72 -64.44
C ILE A 556 40.20 12.31 -64.11
N SER A 557 38.94 12.12 -64.54
CA SER A 557 38.27 10.84 -64.82
C SER A 557 37.66 10.89 -66.23
N HIS A 558 37.64 9.79 -67.00
CA HIS A 558 36.71 9.57 -68.13
C HIS A 558 36.77 8.13 -68.73
N TYR A 559 35.63 7.73 -69.31
CA TYR A 559 35.36 6.68 -70.32
C TYR A 559 36.38 5.58 -70.69
N VAL A 560 35.89 4.32 -70.66
CA VAL A 560 35.90 3.40 -71.82
C VAL A 560 34.54 2.66 -71.88
N LYS A 561 34.03 2.36 -73.09
CA LYS A 561 32.88 1.47 -73.33
C LYS A 561 32.99 0.86 -74.74
N ILE A 562 32.99 -0.47 -74.85
CA ILE A 562 33.09 -1.32 -76.06
C ILE A 562 32.90 -2.79 -75.58
N ASP A 563 32.19 -3.73 -76.23
CA ASP A 563 31.30 -3.60 -77.39
C ASP A 563 30.29 -4.76 -77.57
N SER A 564 29.13 -4.44 -78.17
CA SER A 564 28.40 -5.26 -79.17
C SER A 564 27.72 -6.62 -78.77
N PRO A 565 26.83 -7.19 -79.62
CA PRO A 565 25.66 -6.53 -80.25
C PRO A 565 24.40 -7.44 -80.37
N LEU A 566 23.37 -6.94 -81.09
CA LEU A 566 22.21 -7.65 -81.70
C LEU A 566 21.17 -8.22 -80.69
N SER A 567 19.83 -8.11 -80.81
CA SER A 567 18.78 -7.63 -81.75
C SER A 567 17.62 -8.66 -81.62
N GLN A 568 16.33 -8.39 -81.83
CA GLN A 568 15.63 -7.19 -82.27
C GLN A 568 14.13 -7.23 -81.85
N ASP A 569 13.53 -6.04 -81.74
CA ASP A 569 12.14 -5.69 -82.10
C ASP A 569 10.87 -6.39 -81.52
N CYS A 570 10.07 -5.51 -80.88
CA CYS A 570 8.66 -5.21 -81.19
C CYS A 570 7.45 -5.97 -80.59
N LYS A 571 6.60 -5.13 -79.95
CA LYS A 571 5.12 -5.07 -80.02
C LYS A 571 4.27 -6.08 -79.21
N SER A 572 3.25 -5.51 -78.56
CA SER A 572 2.02 -6.19 -78.12
C SER A 572 1.02 -6.25 -79.30
N PRO A 573 0.02 -7.17 -79.33
CA PRO A 573 -1.19 -7.00 -78.51
C PRO A 573 -1.94 -8.28 -78.04
N ASN A 574 -2.74 -8.11 -76.99
CA ASN A 574 -4.15 -8.55 -76.75
C ASN A 574 -4.74 -9.91 -77.27
N ILE A 575 -5.74 -10.42 -76.52
CA ILE A 575 -6.73 -11.50 -76.85
C ILE A 575 -6.27 -12.97 -76.67
N GLY A 576 -7.12 -13.82 -76.03
CA GLY A 576 -7.32 -15.19 -76.58
C GLY A 576 -7.32 -16.44 -75.68
N ASN A 577 -8.29 -16.60 -74.77
CA ASN A 577 -9.14 -17.81 -74.62
C ASN A 577 -8.62 -19.27 -74.45
N LEU A 578 -9.34 -19.97 -73.54
CA LEU A 578 -9.87 -21.37 -73.61
C LEU A 578 -9.03 -22.62 -73.18
N LEU A 579 -9.53 -23.25 -72.09
CA LEU A 579 -9.65 -24.72 -71.85
C LEU A 579 -8.34 -25.51 -71.54
N LYS A 580 -8.39 -26.70 -70.90
CA LYS A 580 -9.50 -27.68 -70.73
C LYS A 580 -9.38 -28.51 -69.43
N ASN A 581 -10.54 -28.89 -68.87
CA ASN A 581 -10.93 -30.04 -68.02
C ASN A 581 -9.82 -30.86 -67.28
N SER A 582 -10.02 -31.34 -66.04
CA SER A 582 -11.26 -31.78 -65.34
C SER A 582 -11.08 -31.65 -63.79
N ALA A 583 -11.93 -32.11 -62.86
CA ALA A 583 -13.14 -32.94 -62.86
C ALA A 583 -14.08 -32.58 -61.65
N SER A 584 -15.19 -33.31 -61.47
CA SER A 584 -15.97 -33.38 -60.22
C SER A 584 -16.89 -34.62 -60.23
N PRO A 585 -17.40 -35.10 -59.07
CA PRO A 585 -18.74 -34.65 -58.64
C PRO A 585 -18.93 -34.53 -57.10
N GLY A 586 -19.96 -33.85 -56.57
CA GLY A 586 -20.93 -32.96 -57.21
C GLY A 586 -22.34 -33.03 -56.59
N LYS A 587 -23.21 -32.06 -56.98
CA LYS A 587 -24.66 -31.94 -56.67
C LYS A 587 -24.97 -31.47 -55.21
N ARG A 588 -26.00 -30.64 -54.95
CA ARG A 588 -26.94 -29.91 -55.84
C ARG A 588 -27.59 -28.71 -55.11
N LYS A 589 -27.84 -27.62 -55.86
CA LYS A 589 -29.07 -26.77 -55.96
C LYS A 589 -29.94 -26.53 -54.70
N LYS A 590 -30.55 -25.36 -54.44
CA LYS A 590 -30.82 -24.13 -55.23
C LYS A 590 -31.32 -23.03 -54.23
N ASN A 591 -31.65 -21.78 -54.58
CA ASN A 591 -31.00 -20.66 -55.31
C ASN A 591 -32.09 -19.56 -55.55
N ILE A 592 -31.69 -18.31 -55.83
CA ILE A 592 -32.54 -17.17 -56.24
C ILE A 592 -33.36 -16.60 -55.06
N GLY A 593 -33.49 -15.28 -54.85
CA GLY A 593 -32.94 -14.10 -55.54
C GLY A 593 -33.77 -12.85 -55.17
N ASN A 594 -33.53 -11.63 -55.68
CA ASN A 594 -32.53 -11.15 -56.63
C ASN A 594 -32.53 -9.60 -56.58
N LYS A 595 -31.39 -8.93 -56.86
CA LYS A 595 -31.24 -7.66 -57.67
C LYS A 595 -32.25 -6.49 -57.46
N GLN A 596 -31.87 -5.20 -57.41
CA GLN A 596 -30.86 -4.42 -58.18
C GLN A 596 -30.92 -2.92 -57.69
N ASN A 597 -30.10 -1.91 -58.04
CA ASN A 597 -28.88 -1.75 -58.88
C ASN A 597 -28.18 -0.38 -58.58
N LYS A 598 -26.83 -0.31 -58.58
CA LYS A 598 -25.96 0.88 -58.93
C LYS A 598 -26.14 2.18 -58.09
N LYS A 599 -25.24 3.19 -58.04
CA LYS A 599 -23.87 3.55 -58.51
C LYS A 599 -23.44 4.77 -57.61
N VAL A 600 -22.23 5.34 -57.51
CA VAL A 600 -20.78 5.12 -57.81
C VAL A 600 -20.05 6.27 -57.07
N LYS A 601 -18.76 6.31 -56.69
CA LYS A 601 -17.68 5.36 -56.31
C LYS A 601 -16.44 6.23 -56.00
N MET A 602 -15.64 5.91 -54.97
CA MET A 602 -14.23 6.28 -54.68
C MET A 602 -14.05 6.81 -53.23
N LYS A 603 -12.93 6.54 -52.53
CA LYS A 603 -11.76 5.67 -52.83
C LYS A 603 -11.26 4.96 -51.56
N SER A 604 -10.53 3.88 -51.78
CA SER A 604 -10.00 2.94 -50.78
C SER A 604 -8.81 3.45 -49.97
N LYS A 605 -8.75 3.08 -48.68
CA LYS A 605 -7.64 2.30 -48.12
C LYS A 605 -8.15 1.43 -46.97
N SER A 606 -7.54 0.25 -46.80
CA SER A 606 -7.88 -0.76 -45.79
C SER A 606 -6.60 -1.30 -45.18
N GLU A 607 -6.57 -1.51 -43.86
CA GLU A 607 -5.51 -2.27 -43.21
C GLU A 607 -6.05 -3.00 -41.98
N THR A 608 -5.45 -4.13 -41.65
CA THR A 608 -6.05 -5.18 -40.79
C THR A 608 -5.29 -5.37 -39.48
N SER A 609 -6.02 -5.37 -38.36
CA SER A 609 -5.55 -5.79 -37.04
C SER A 609 -6.77 -6.12 -36.17
N GLY A 610 -6.77 -7.13 -35.30
CA GLY A 610 -5.70 -8.03 -34.87
C GLY A 610 -5.99 -8.46 -33.44
N SER A 611 -6.54 -9.66 -33.24
CA SER A 611 -7.19 -10.04 -31.97
C SER A 611 -6.22 -10.16 -30.80
N LYS A 612 -6.54 -9.54 -29.66
CA LYS A 612 -5.82 -9.71 -28.38
C LYS A 612 -6.74 -10.33 -27.33
N GLN A 613 -6.27 -11.40 -26.67
CA GLN A 613 -6.95 -11.98 -25.51
C GLN A 613 -6.76 -11.12 -24.25
N PRO A 614 -7.70 -11.16 -23.26
CA PRO A 614 -7.74 -10.20 -22.17
C PRO A 614 -7.03 -10.65 -20.88
N MET A 615 -6.55 -9.67 -20.11
CA MET A 615 -6.11 -9.84 -18.72
C MET A 615 -7.33 -9.81 -17.77
N ILE A 616 -7.22 -10.46 -16.61
CA ILE A 616 -8.38 -11.04 -15.88
C ILE A 616 -9.28 -10.04 -15.10
N THR A 617 -8.98 -8.74 -15.14
CA THR A 617 -9.64 -7.68 -14.34
C THR A 617 -10.77 -6.93 -15.08
N ARG A 618 -11.37 -7.52 -16.12
CA ARG A 618 -12.29 -6.79 -17.04
C ARG A 618 -13.69 -7.39 -17.26
N PHE A 619 -14.16 -8.24 -16.34
CA PHE A 619 -15.35 -9.09 -16.58
C PHE A 619 -16.74 -8.49 -16.28
N PHE A 620 -16.84 -7.23 -15.85
CA PHE A 620 -18.13 -6.54 -15.67
C PHE A 620 -18.14 -5.20 -16.44
N GLY A 621 -18.21 -5.28 -17.77
CA GLY A 621 -18.22 -4.11 -18.66
C GLY A 621 -18.92 -4.35 -19.99
N LYS A 622 -20.10 -3.72 -20.14
CA LYS A 622 -20.96 -3.58 -21.34
C LYS A 622 -21.85 -4.78 -21.75
N VAL A 623 -23.08 -4.40 -22.09
CA VAL A 623 -24.20 -5.14 -22.69
C VAL A 623 -24.35 -4.65 -24.14
N LEU A 624 -24.88 -5.49 -25.05
CA LEU A 624 -25.36 -5.10 -26.38
C LEU A 624 -26.19 -6.24 -27.00
N PRO A 625 -27.23 -5.96 -27.82
CA PRO A 625 -28.27 -4.94 -27.68
C PRO A 625 -29.69 -5.56 -27.59
N ASP A 626 -30.72 -4.73 -27.46
CA ASP A 626 -32.14 -5.12 -27.54
C ASP A 626 -32.68 -5.02 -29.00
N ALA A 627 -33.77 -5.74 -29.31
CA ALA A 627 -34.34 -5.88 -30.66
C ALA A 627 -35.89 -6.10 -30.71
N SER A 628 -36.64 -5.38 -29.87
CA SER A 628 -37.92 -4.72 -30.21
C SER A 628 -39.09 -5.47 -30.92
N GLN A 629 -40.27 -5.47 -30.25
CA GLN A 629 -41.65 -5.60 -30.80
C GLN A 629 -42.07 -7.01 -31.30
N ARG A 630 -43.33 -7.49 -31.19
CA ARG A 630 -44.66 -6.83 -31.03
C ARG A 630 -45.55 -7.54 -29.97
N ALA A 631 -46.74 -7.00 -29.72
CA ALA A 631 -47.77 -7.55 -28.82
C ALA A 631 -48.70 -8.56 -29.54
N ASP A 632 -49.44 -9.40 -28.77
CA ASP A 632 -50.90 -9.20 -28.63
C ASP A 632 -51.59 -9.96 -27.46
N ALA A 633 -52.75 -9.42 -27.05
CA ALA A 633 -53.96 -9.97 -26.40
C ALA A 633 -54.03 -11.22 -25.44
N THR A 634 -54.68 -10.97 -24.28
CA THR A 634 -55.83 -11.70 -23.63
C THR A 634 -55.73 -12.92 -22.67
N LEU A 635 -56.21 -12.67 -21.43
CA LEU A 635 -57.18 -13.43 -20.58
C LEU A 635 -56.78 -14.59 -19.61
N HIS A 636 -57.08 -14.36 -18.31
CA HIS A 636 -57.33 -15.28 -17.16
C HIS A 636 -56.25 -16.32 -16.74
N GLU A 637 -56.16 -16.81 -15.48
CA GLU A 637 -57.10 -16.79 -14.33
C GLU A 637 -56.40 -16.47 -12.96
N LYS A 638 -56.93 -16.91 -11.79
CA LYS A 638 -56.71 -16.30 -10.45
C LYS A 638 -55.94 -17.17 -9.42
N SER A 639 -54.97 -16.54 -8.73
CA SER A 639 -54.61 -16.56 -7.28
C SER A 639 -54.89 -17.80 -6.40
N PRO A 640 -53.97 -18.19 -5.49
CA PRO A 640 -53.73 -17.40 -4.26
C PRO A 640 -52.25 -17.01 -3.99
N LYS A 641 -51.99 -16.43 -2.81
CA LYS A 641 -50.73 -15.78 -2.42
C LYS A 641 -49.79 -16.72 -1.66
N ASP A 642 -48.50 -16.43 -1.75
CA ASP A 642 -47.53 -16.52 -0.65
C ASP A 642 -46.72 -15.22 -0.63
N GLU A 643 -46.25 -14.81 0.56
CA GLU A 643 -45.73 -13.45 0.78
C GLU A 643 -44.20 -13.34 0.55
N LYS A 644 -43.75 -12.15 0.15
CA LYS A 644 -42.32 -11.81 0.03
C LYS A 644 -41.90 -10.95 1.21
N PRO A 645 -40.74 -11.21 1.85
CA PRO A 645 -40.14 -10.27 2.80
C PRO A 645 -39.89 -8.89 2.15
N GLY A 646 -40.23 -7.84 2.89
CA GLY A 646 -40.29 -6.46 2.40
C GLY A 646 -38.96 -5.71 2.34
N GLU A 647 -39.03 -4.42 2.05
CA GLU A 647 -37.87 -3.53 1.93
C GLU A 647 -37.20 -3.25 3.29
N ASP A 648 -37.98 -3.33 4.38
CA ASP A 648 -37.57 -3.10 5.77
C ASP A 648 -36.26 -3.83 6.14
N THR A 649 -36.10 -5.10 5.72
CA THR A 649 -34.91 -5.90 6.08
C THR A 649 -33.62 -5.37 5.45
N LYS A 650 -33.70 -4.62 4.33
CA LYS A 650 -32.53 -3.94 3.75
C LYS A 650 -32.22 -2.62 4.45
N GLN A 651 -33.25 -1.87 4.82
CA GLN A 651 -33.09 -0.65 5.60
C GLN A 651 -32.44 -0.97 6.94
N TYR A 652 -32.96 -1.98 7.64
CA TYR A 652 -32.45 -2.42 8.94
C TYR A 652 -31.00 -2.92 8.89
N LYS A 653 -30.59 -3.66 7.84
CA LYS A 653 -29.18 -4.06 7.65
C LYS A 653 -28.27 -2.84 7.46
N ASN A 654 -28.69 -1.85 6.64
CA ASN A 654 -27.92 -0.64 6.42
C ASN A 654 -27.79 0.19 7.71
N GLU A 655 -28.88 0.35 8.48
CA GLU A 655 -28.89 1.05 9.77
C GLU A 655 -27.97 0.35 10.79
N MET A 656 -27.98 -0.98 10.81
CA MET A 656 -27.13 -1.81 11.67
C MET A 656 -25.65 -1.75 11.30
N ASP A 657 -25.30 -1.80 10.01
CA ASP A 657 -23.91 -1.71 9.56
C ASP A 657 -23.37 -0.28 9.73
N GLN A 658 -24.20 0.74 9.48
CA GLN A 658 -23.88 2.15 9.77
C GLN A 658 -23.69 2.38 11.28
N PHE A 659 -24.52 1.80 12.13
CA PHE A 659 -24.40 1.91 13.58
C PHE A 659 -23.12 1.24 14.10
N ILE A 660 -22.83 0.00 13.68
CA ILE A 660 -21.58 -0.71 13.99
C ILE A 660 -20.35 0.11 13.56
N GLN A 661 -20.40 0.74 12.39
CA GLN A 661 -19.32 1.62 11.92
C GLN A 661 -19.13 2.86 12.81
N ILE A 662 -20.22 3.49 13.27
CA ILE A 662 -20.19 4.66 14.17
C ILE A 662 -19.64 4.30 15.56
N ILE A 663 -20.00 3.15 16.13
CA ILE A 663 -19.44 2.69 17.41
C ILE A 663 -18.04 2.05 17.28
N ASN A 664 -17.50 1.98 16.05
CA ASN A 664 -16.25 1.28 15.72
C ASN A 664 -16.23 -0.18 16.21
N GLY A 665 -17.40 -0.82 16.17
CA GLY A 665 -17.62 -2.16 16.69
C GLY A 665 -16.97 -3.25 15.84
N ASN A 666 -16.62 -4.36 16.50
CA ASN A 666 -16.21 -5.60 15.86
C ASN A 666 -17.41 -6.56 15.73
N GLU A 667 -17.19 -7.69 15.05
CA GLU A 667 -18.23 -8.71 14.78
C GLU A 667 -19.04 -9.13 16.03
N SER A 668 -18.38 -9.26 17.18
CA SER A 668 -19.01 -9.63 18.46
C SER A 668 -20.04 -8.63 18.98
N LEU A 669 -20.01 -7.37 18.53
CA LEU A 669 -20.98 -6.35 18.94
C LEU A 669 -22.25 -6.33 18.08
N ARG A 670 -22.31 -7.05 16.95
CA ARG A 670 -23.50 -7.06 16.06
C ARG A 670 -24.77 -7.49 16.79
N SER A 671 -24.74 -8.54 17.62
CA SER A 671 -25.94 -9.00 18.34
C SER A 671 -26.47 -7.96 19.35
N TYR A 672 -25.57 -7.24 20.02
CA TYR A 672 -25.93 -6.17 20.96
C TYR A 672 -26.42 -4.91 20.23
N ALA A 673 -25.79 -4.57 19.10
CA ALA A 673 -26.19 -3.47 18.24
C ALA A 673 -27.58 -3.69 17.62
N ALA A 674 -27.90 -4.92 17.20
CA ALA A 674 -29.22 -5.29 16.70
C ALA A 674 -30.31 -5.13 17.76
N MET A 675 -30.06 -5.62 18.98
CA MET A 675 -30.98 -5.47 20.13
C MET A 675 -31.22 -4.00 20.49
N ILE A 676 -30.18 -3.16 20.41
CA ILE A 676 -30.33 -1.72 20.64
C ILE A 676 -31.16 -1.07 19.53
N LEU A 677 -30.86 -1.34 18.26
CA LEU A 677 -31.64 -0.77 17.14
C LEU A 677 -33.09 -1.25 17.13
N GLU A 678 -33.38 -2.44 17.64
CA GLU A 678 -34.74 -2.94 17.82
C GLU A 678 -35.47 -2.11 18.88
N LYS A 679 -34.78 -1.83 20.00
CA LYS A 679 -35.26 -0.98 21.10
C LYS A 679 -35.40 0.50 20.69
N THR A 680 -34.68 0.97 19.68
CA THR A 680 -34.78 2.36 19.15
C THR A 680 -35.53 2.46 17.82
N LYS A 681 -36.06 1.35 17.29
CA LYS A 681 -36.77 1.26 16.00
C LYS A 681 -35.96 1.82 14.82
N GLY A 682 -34.67 1.52 14.77
CA GLY A 682 -33.77 1.98 13.70
C GLY A 682 -33.16 3.37 13.88
N ASP A 683 -33.55 4.15 14.92
CA ASP A 683 -32.87 5.42 15.19
C ASP A 683 -31.43 5.16 15.67
N ILE A 684 -30.48 5.38 14.76
CA ILE A 684 -29.05 5.20 14.95
C ILE A 684 -28.49 6.18 16.00
N ASN A 685 -29.04 7.40 16.12
CA ASN A 685 -28.57 8.37 17.09
C ASN A 685 -29.03 7.91 18.49
N MET A 686 -30.32 7.60 18.66
CA MET A 686 -30.85 7.06 19.92
C MET A 686 -30.26 5.68 20.27
N ALA A 687 -29.65 4.97 19.30
CA ALA A 687 -28.85 3.77 19.52
C ALA A 687 -27.41 4.06 20.00
N CYS A 688 -26.77 5.13 19.52
CA CYS A 688 -25.44 5.58 19.95
C CYS A 688 -25.41 5.93 21.45
N ASP A 689 -26.19 6.91 21.92
CA ASP A 689 -27.50 6.55 22.44
C ASP A 689 -27.45 5.48 23.57
N ILE A 690 -28.34 4.50 23.53
CA ILE A 690 -28.37 3.40 24.52
C ILE A 690 -27.02 2.65 24.67
N TYR A 691 -26.19 2.58 23.62
CA TYR A 691 -24.89 1.90 23.65
C TYR A 691 -23.88 2.57 24.58
N TYR A 692 -23.60 3.87 24.37
CA TYR A 692 -22.54 4.57 25.08
C TYR A 692 -22.91 4.93 26.54
N ASN A 693 -24.18 4.85 26.93
CA ASN A 693 -24.63 5.11 28.31
C ASN A 693 -24.58 3.88 29.22
N ASN A 694 -24.37 2.67 28.69
CA ASN A 694 -24.46 1.46 29.49
C ASN A 694 -23.16 1.22 30.30
N PRO A 695 -23.17 1.33 31.65
CA PRO A 695 -21.94 1.40 32.44
C PRO A 695 -21.12 0.09 32.45
N GLU A 696 -21.72 -1.05 32.13
CA GLU A 696 -21.06 -2.37 32.18
C GLU A 696 -19.94 -2.53 31.14
N ILE A 697 -19.91 -1.71 30.08
CA ILE A 697 -18.96 -1.83 28.97
C ILE A 697 -17.58 -1.20 29.32
N ALA A 698 -17.47 -0.45 30.42
CA ALA A 698 -16.27 0.29 30.77
C ALA A 698 -15.06 -0.56 31.25
N HIS A 699 -15.27 -1.84 31.61
CA HIS A 699 -14.23 -2.68 32.25
C HIS A 699 -14.20 -4.14 31.75
N SER A 700 -13.60 -4.37 30.58
CA SER A 700 -13.13 -5.73 30.21
C SER A 700 -11.92 -5.67 29.27
N GLY A 701 -10.72 -5.94 29.79
CA GLY A 701 -9.47 -5.92 29.01
C GLY A 701 -8.25 -6.42 29.81
N SER A 702 -8.16 -7.74 29.98
CA SER A 702 -7.25 -8.46 30.91
C SER A 702 -7.51 -8.17 32.40
N GLU A 703 -7.25 -9.09 33.35
CA GLU A 703 -6.64 -10.44 33.25
C GLU A 703 -7.40 -11.47 34.14
N VAL A 704 -6.94 -12.73 34.21
CA VAL A 704 -7.70 -13.86 34.79
C VAL A 704 -7.44 -14.04 36.30
N GLY A 705 -8.49 -14.13 37.14
CA GLY A 705 -8.34 -14.48 38.55
C GLY A 705 -9.62 -14.57 39.41
N LEU A 706 -10.20 -15.79 39.49
CA LEU A 706 -10.95 -16.45 40.59
C LEU A 706 -11.57 -15.69 41.80
N VAL A 707 -12.65 -16.30 42.33
CA VAL A 707 -13.06 -16.43 43.78
C VAL A 707 -14.03 -15.40 44.41
N ILE A 708 -15.27 -15.88 44.74
CA ILE A 708 -16.08 -15.69 46.01
C ILE A 708 -16.57 -14.24 46.35
N ASN A 709 -17.79 -13.91 46.84
CA ASN A 709 -19.00 -14.61 47.38
C ASN A 709 -20.28 -13.78 47.03
N GLN A 710 -21.47 -14.34 46.72
CA GLN A 710 -22.59 -14.77 47.59
C GLN A 710 -23.38 -13.74 48.45
N THR A 711 -24.71 -13.69 48.21
CA THR A 711 -25.83 -13.58 49.20
C THR A 711 -26.03 -12.24 49.95
N PRO A 712 -27.15 -12.00 50.70
CA PRO A 712 -28.35 -12.82 51.02
C PRO A 712 -29.70 -12.11 50.69
N VAL A 713 -30.93 -12.51 51.06
CA VAL A 713 -31.56 -13.64 51.81
C VAL A 713 -32.89 -14.00 51.06
N GLN A 714 -33.53 -15.17 51.15
CA GLN A 714 -34.25 -15.75 52.32
C GLN A 714 -34.38 -17.30 52.24
N PHE A 715 -34.89 -17.89 53.33
CA PHE A 715 -35.04 -19.31 53.68
C PHE A 715 -36.03 -20.10 52.76
N GLN A 716 -36.13 -21.45 52.75
CA GLN A 716 -36.02 -22.36 53.90
C GLN A 716 -35.70 -23.86 53.60
N CYS A 717 -34.76 -24.40 54.38
CA CYS A 717 -34.50 -25.79 54.82
C CYS A 717 -35.13 -27.04 54.13
N SER A 718 -34.28 -28.02 53.77
CA SER A 718 -34.37 -29.44 54.23
C SER A 718 -33.06 -30.21 53.98
N ILE A 719 -32.86 -31.36 54.66
CA ILE A 719 -31.54 -32.04 54.81
C ILE A 719 -31.67 -33.56 54.51
N LYS A 720 -30.55 -34.19 54.08
CA LYS A 720 -30.18 -35.64 54.04
C LYS A 720 -30.10 -36.25 52.62
N SER A 721 -29.24 -37.23 52.31
CA SER A 721 -27.96 -37.70 52.92
C SER A 721 -27.35 -38.85 52.10
N CYS A 722 -26.00 -38.90 51.98
CA CYS A 722 -25.20 -40.13 51.68
C CYS A 722 -25.47 -40.83 50.32
N SER A 723 -24.74 -41.89 49.92
CA SER A 723 -23.27 -42.10 49.81
C SER A 723 -22.98 -43.39 49.02
N SER A 724 -21.89 -43.44 48.24
CA SER A 724 -21.14 -44.65 47.78
C SER A 724 -21.90 -45.85 47.16
N GLY A 725 -21.54 -46.27 45.94
CA GLY A 725 -22.00 -47.55 45.34
C GLY A 725 -21.09 -48.05 44.21
N GLN A 726 -20.77 -49.36 44.21
CA GLN A 726 -19.70 -49.96 43.38
C GLN A 726 -20.14 -50.46 41.98
N LYS A 727 -19.15 -50.75 41.13
CA LYS A 727 -19.24 -51.40 39.80
C LYS A 727 -19.97 -52.75 39.81
N LYS A 728 -20.65 -53.10 38.71
CA LYS A 728 -20.46 -54.39 38.01
C LYS A 728 -20.93 -54.39 36.54
N VAL A 729 -20.73 -55.52 35.85
CA VAL A 729 -20.78 -55.71 34.39
C VAL A 729 -21.62 -56.95 34.05
N VAL A 730 -22.38 -56.92 32.94
CA VAL A 730 -22.67 -58.01 31.95
C VAL A 730 -23.79 -57.50 30.99
N THR A 731 -23.66 -57.33 29.66
CA THR A 731 -23.46 -58.20 28.45
C THR A 731 -24.76 -58.73 27.79
N GLU A 732 -24.82 -58.66 26.44
CA GLU A 732 -25.65 -59.40 25.45
C GLU A 732 -26.97 -58.79 24.87
N LYS A 733 -26.86 -58.37 23.59
CA LYS A 733 -27.70 -58.71 22.39
C LYS A 733 -29.12 -58.13 22.13
N VAL A 734 -29.14 -57.25 21.12
CA VAL A 734 -29.98 -57.25 19.88
C VAL A 734 -31.52 -57.27 19.97
N GLY A 735 -32.13 -56.16 19.49
CA GLY A 735 -33.51 -56.05 19.02
C GLY A 735 -33.61 -54.93 17.96
N HIS A 736 -34.58 -54.97 17.05
CA HIS A 736 -34.60 -54.09 15.85
C HIS A 736 -35.52 -52.86 15.96
N THR A 737 -35.08 -51.79 15.27
CA THR A 737 -35.85 -50.70 14.64
C THR A 737 -36.64 -49.67 15.48
N ALA A 738 -36.18 -48.42 15.32
CA ALA A 738 -36.95 -47.17 15.21
C ALA A 738 -37.71 -46.61 16.43
N GLU A 739 -37.18 -45.52 17.00
CA GLU A 739 -37.87 -44.22 17.00
C GLU A 739 -36.87 -43.05 17.15
N PHE A 740 -37.33 -41.80 16.97
CA PHE A 740 -36.51 -40.58 16.95
C PHE A 740 -36.34 -39.94 18.33
N SER A 741 -35.12 -39.56 18.71
CA SER A 741 -34.87 -38.55 19.74
C SER A 741 -33.57 -37.77 19.49
N THR A 742 -33.64 -36.45 19.39
CA THR A 742 -32.50 -35.58 19.06
C THR A 742 -31.62 -35.25 20.27
N GLN A 743 -30.52 -35.97 20.43
CA GLN A 743 -29.34 -35.51 21.17
C GLN A 743 -28.09 -35.68 20.29
N GLY A 744 -27.59 -34.57 19.74
CA GLY A 744 -26.51 -34.55 18.75
C GLY A 744 -25.70 -33.25 18.78
N LEU A 745 -25.19 -32.90 19.96
CA LEU A 745 -24.26 -31.78 20.16
C LEU A 745 -23.08 -32.27 21.00
N LEU A 746 -21.91 -31.64 20.81
CA LEU A 746 -20.65 -31.85 21.56
C LEU A 746 -19.86 -33.14 21.26
N MET A 747 -19.52 -33.42 19.99
CA MET A 747 -18.36 -34.27 19.65
C MET A 747 -17.50 -33.80 18.46
N GLU A 748 -18.03 -33.08 17.47
CA GLU A 748 -17.35 -32.89 16.16
C GLU A 748 -16.11 -31.96 16.16
N ASP A 749 -15.93 -31.14 17.20
CA ASP A 749 -14.94 -30.05 17.24
C ASP A 749 -13.61 -30.43 17.94
N VAL A 750 -13.54 -31.59 18.59
CA VAL A 750 -12.38 -32.01 19.41
C VAL A 750 -11.13 -32.23 18.56
N ASP A 751 -11.25 -32.99 17.47
CA ASP A 751 -10.10 -33.33 16.59
C ASP A 751 -9.48 -32.11 15.90
N ALA A 752 -10.27 -31.05 15.67
CA ALA A 752 -9.78 -29.83 15.05
C ALA A 752 -8.77 -29.11 15.95
N ILE A 753 -9.06 -29.04 17.26
CA ILE A 753 -8.20 -28.40 18.26
C ILE A 753 -6.89 -29.19 18.46
N SER A 754 -6.92 -30.52 18.33
CA SER A 754 -5.78 -31.39 18.63
C SER A 754 -4.50 -31.06 17.84
N VAL A 755 -4.61 -30.62 16.58
CA VAL A 755 -3.42 -30.20 15.77
C VAL A 755 -2.68 -29.00 16.40
N SER A 756 -3.35 -28.19 17.22
CA SER A 756 -2.76 -27.04 17.92
C SER A 756 -1.97 -27.38 19.20
N LEU A 757 -1.97 -28.65 19.64
CA LEU A 757 -1.18 -29.14 20.77
C LEU A 757 0.33 -28.99 20.51
N SER A 758 1.13 -28.95 21.57
CA SER A 758 2.59 -29.01 21.42
C SER A 758 3.01 -30.39 20.89
N PRO A 759 4.13 -30.51 20.15
CA PRO A 759 4.48 -31.75 19.44
C PRO A 759 4.61 -32.98 20.36
N GLU A 760 5.05 -32.77 21.60
CA GLU A 760 5.25 -33.78 22.64
C GLU A 760 3.90 -34.32 23.17
N LYS A 761 2.84 -33.52 23.06
CA LYS A 761 1.46 -33.87 23.47
C LYS A 761 0.62 -34.37 22.29
N TYR A 762 1.16 -34.33 21.07
CA TYR A 762 0.43 -34.72 19.86
C TYR A 762 0.79 -36.15 19.42
N ASN A 763 -0.18 -37.08 19.50
CA ASN A 763 -0.07 -38.39 18.87
C ASN A 763 -0.57 -38.31 17.41
N PRO A 764 0.28 -38.60 16.40
CA PRO A 764 -0.10 -38.52 14.98
C PRO A 764 -1.08 -39.60 14.52
N VAL A 765 -1.35 -40.63 15.34
CA VAL A 765 -2.37 -41.65 15.06
C VAL A 765 -3.68 -41.28 15.77
N ASP A 766 -3.65 -41.13 17.09
CA ASP A 766 -4.88 -40.92 17.89
C ASP A 766 -5.55 -39.55 17.66
N HIS A 767 -4.79 -38.53 17.24
CA HIS A 767 -5.30 -37.18 16.98
C HIS A 767 -5.49 -36.87 15.48
N ALA A 768 -5.48 -37.90 14.63
CA ALA A 768 -5.85 -37.79 13.22
C ALA A 768 -7.34 -38.08 13.05
N CYS A 769 -8.04 -37.32 12.19
CA CYS A 769 -9.46 -37.55 11.91
C CYS A 769 -9.72 -38.63 10.83
N TRP A 770 -8.77 -39.55 10.64
CA TRP A 770 -8.89 -40.76 9.82
C TRP A 770 -8.02 -41.87 10.43
N ARG A 771 -8.23 -43.12 10.00
CA ARG A 771 -7.52 -44.30 10.53
C ARG A 771 -6.45 -44.80 9.56
N ASP A 772 -5.54 -45.62 10.07
CA ASP A 772 -4.61 -46.39 9.23
C ASP A 772 -5.35 -47.19 8.14
N GLY A 773 -4.72 -47.33 6.98
CA GLY A 773 -5.30 -47.88 5.76
C GLY A 773 -6.38 -47.00 5.08
N GLN A 774 -6.74 -45.84 5.65
CA GLN A 774 -7.63 -44.86 5.01
C GLN A 774 -6.82 -43.73 4.35
N ARG A 775 -7.33 -43.19 3.24
CA ARG A 775 -6.72 -42.07 2.51
C ARG A 775 -6.97 -40.75 3.24
N ALA A 776 -6.01 -39.82 3.21
CA ALA A 776 -6.10 -38.61 4.03
C ALA A 776 -7.22 -37.64 3.56
N PRO A 777 -8.14 -37.22 4.46
CA PRO A 777 -9.20 -36.29 4.12
C PRO A 777 -8.68 -34.86 3.98
N TYR A 778 -9.14 -34.15 2.95
CA TYR A 778 -8.83 -32.73 2.74
C TYR A 778 -9.28 -31.86 3.92
N LEU A 779 -10.32 -32.28 4.63
CA LEU A 779 -10.80 -31.70 5.87
C LEU A 779 -9.72 -31.55 6.96
N HIS A 780 -8.79 -32.50 7.11
CA HIS A 780 -7.71 -32.38 8.11
C HIS A 780 -6.77 -31.21 7.78
N LEU A 781 -6.43 -31.08 6.50
CA LEU A 781 -5.69 -29.93 5.99
C LEU A 781 -6.50 -28.64 6.15
N ALA A 782 -7.77 -28.61 5.75
CA ALA A 782 -8.63 -27.42 5.85
C ALA A 782 -8.81 -26.92 7.29
N ARG A 783 -9.02 -27.82 8.27
CA ARG A 783 -9.04 -27.50 9.71
C ARG A 783 -7.69 -26.91 10.17
N THR A 784 -6.57 -27.51 9.74
CA THR A 784 -5.22 -26.97 10.01
C THR A 784 -5.03 -25.57 9.42
N LEU A 785 -5.50 -25.32 8.20
CA LEU A 785 -5.39 -24.00 7.54
C LEU A 785 -6.21 -22.92 8.25
N ASP A 786 -7.37 -23.25 8.81
CA ASP A 786 -8.21 -22.32 9.58
C ASP A 786 -7.57 -21.93 10.93
N LEU A 787 -6.86 -22.86 11.58
CA LEU A 787 -6.03 -22.55 12.76
C LEU A 787 -4.85 -21.62 12.40
N LEU A 788 -4.17 -21.87 11.28
CA LEU A 788 -3.01 -21.10 10.84
C LEU A 788 -3.35 -19.65 10.51
N GLU A 789 -4.53 -19.39 9.92
CA GLU A 789 -5.00 -18.03 9.63
C GLU A 789 -5.18 -17.18 10.91
N ASN A 790 -5.55 -17.81 12.02
CA ASN A 790 -5.73 -17.14 13.31
C ASN A 790 -4.43 -17.02 14.12
N GLU A 791 -3.34 -17.68 13.69
CA GLU A 791 -2.07 -17.73 14.42
C GLU A 791 -1.09 -16.63 13.98
N LYS A 792 -0.63 -15.82 14.95
CA LYS A 792 0.30 -14.71 14.71
C LYS A 792 1.77 -15.13 14.95
N GLY A 793 2.01 -16.17 15.73
CA GLY A 793 3.32 -16.68 16.10
C GLY A 793 3.86 -17.74 15.14
N LYS A 794 4.89 -17.40 14.35
CA LYS A 794 5.50 -18.32 13.38
C LYS A 794 5.89 -19.69 13.98
N ILE A 795 6.38 -19.73 15.23
CA ILE A 795 6.78 -20.98 15.90
C ILE A 795 5.57 -21.90 16.07
N LYS A 796 4.45 -21.39 16.60
CA LYS A 796 3.21 -22.16 16.79
C LYS A 796 2.57 -22.58 15.47
N ALA A 797 2.61 -21.71 14.45
CA ALA A 797 2.23 -22.06 13.09
C ALA A 797 3.10 -23.18 12.46
N THR A 798 4.40 -23.21 12.78
CA THR A 798 5.30 -24.29 12.35
C THR A 798 4.96 -25.60 13.08
N SER A 799 4.64 -25.53 14.38
CA SER A 799 4.20 -26.67 15.20
C SER A 799 2.89 -27.30 14.69
N MET A 800 1.89 -26.49 14.34
CA MET A 800 0.61 -26.96 13.78
C MET A 800 0.81 -27.70 12.46
N LEU A 801 1.63 -27.14 11.55
CA LEU A 801 1.99 -27.80 10.29
C LEU A 801 2.80 -29.07 10.53
N CYS A 802 3.70 -29.09 11.53
CA CYS A 802 4.48 -30.26 11.90
C CYS A 802 3.57 -31.41 12.36
N ASN A 803 2.61 -31.14 13.27
CA ASN A 803 1.65 -32.13 13.73
C ASN A 803 0.81 -32.70 12.58
N MET A 804 0.27 -31.84 11.70
CA MET A 804 -0.47 -32.26 10.50
C MET A 804 0.38 -33.15 9.58
N PHE A 805 1.64 -32.77 9.32
CA PHE A 805 2.56 -33.60 8.53
C PHE A 805 2.96 -34.90 9.21
N ARG A 806 3.09 -34.96 10.55
CA ARG A 806 3.35 -36.20 11.29
C ARG A 806 2.23 -37.21 11.11
N SER A 807 0.97 -36.76 11.09
CA SER A 807 -0.20 -37.62 10.86
C SER A 807 -0.25 -38.15 9.43
N LEU A 808 0.08 -37.31 8.43
CA LEU A 808 0.24 -37.78 7.05
C LEU A 808 1.39 -38.78 6.91
N LEU A 809 2.54 -38.54 7.54
CA LEU A 809 3.69 -39.46 7.53
C LEU A 809 3.39 -40.80 8.23
N ALA A 810 2.49 -40.81 9.22
CA ALA A 810 2.10 -42.02 9.94
C ALA A 810 1.01 -42.84 9.25
N LEU A 811 0.05 -42.19 8.56
CA LEU A 811 -1.19 -42.84 8.09
C LEU A 811 -1.42 -42.79 6.57
N SER A 812 -0.82 -41.84 5.85
CA SER A 812 -1.01 -41.68 4.40
C SER A 812 0.20 -40.96 3.75
N PRO A 813 1.40 -41.57 3.69
CA PRO A 813 2.61 -40.90 3.23
C PRO A 813 2.50 -40.32 1.81
N GLU A 814 1.67 -40.93 0.95
CA GLU A 814 1.45 -40.48 -0.42
C GLU A 814 0.61 -39.20 -0.56
N ASP A 815 -0.05 -38.75 0.52
CA ASP A 815 -0.75 -37.47 0.60
C ASP A 815 0.16 -36.31 1.07
N VAL A 816 1.39 -36.59 1.55
CA VAL A 816 2.35 -35.57 2.04
C VAL A 816 2.74 -34.57 0.95
N LEU A 817 3.19 -35.04 -0.23
CA LEU A 817 3.57 -34.16 -1.34
C LEU A 817 2.38 -33.30 -1.85
N PRO A 818 1.19 -33.88 -2.10
CA PRO A 818 -0.05 -33.11 -2.33
C PRO A 818 -0.36 -32.07 -1.24
N ALA A 819 -0.18 -32.40 0.04
CA ALA A 819 -0.40 -31.47 1.15
C ALA A 819 0.60 -30.31 1.14
N VAL A 820 1.91 -30.56 0.94
CA VAL A 820 2.93 -29.50 0.82
C VAL A 820 2.61 -28.56 -0.36
N TYR A 821 2.15 -29.10 -1.48
CA TYR A 821 1.70 -28.32 -2.62
C TYR A 821 0.49 -27.42 -2.29
N LEU A 822 -0.54 -27.98 -1.64
CA LEU A 822 -1.76 -27.24 -1.26
C LEU A 822 -1.47 -26.18 -0.17
N CYS A 823 -0.70 -26.52 0.88
CA CYS A 823 -0.21 -25.59 1.92
C CYS A 823 0.55 -24.39 1.34
N THR A 824 1.17 -24.54 0.17
CA THR A 824 1.96 -23.48 -0.49
C THR A 824 1.27 -22.86 -1.70
N ASN A 825 0.00 -23.23 -1.92
CA ASN A 825 -0.88 -22.74 -2.99
C ASN A 825 -0.35 -22.96 -4.41
N LYS A 826 0.34 -24.09 -4.62
CA LYS A 826 0.95 -24.52 -5.88
C LYS A 826 0.34 -25.84 -6.39
N ILE A 827 0.50 -26.12 -7.69
CA ILE A 827 -0.01 -27.34 -8.35
C ILE A 827 1.06 -28.14 -9.11
N ALA A 828 2.26 -27.57 -9.26
CA ALA A 828 3.47 -28.11 -9.89
C ALA A 828 4.65 -27.19 -9.55
N ALA A 829 5.87 -27.49 -10.02
CA ALA A 829 6.99 -26.56 -9.91
C ALA A 829 6.81 -25.33 -10.82
N ASP A 830 7.39 -24.18 -10.42
CA ASP A 830 7.19 -22.89 -11.13
C ASP A 830 7.61 -22.95 -12.60
N HIS A 831 8.64 -23.74 -12.89
CA HIS A 831 9.29 -23.86 -14.19
C HIS A 831 8.55 -24.76 -15.20
N GLU A 832 7.46 -25.42 -14.79
CA GLU A 832 6.61 -26.21 -15.69
C GLU A 832 5.52 -25.36 -16.38
N ASN A 833 5.35 -24.12 -15.94
CA ASN A 833 4.30 -23.18 -16.36
C ASN A 833 2.87 -23.74 -16.22
N MET A 834 2.63 -24.63 -15.23
CA MET A 834 1.29 -25.17 -14.97
C MET A 834 0.40 -24.16 -14.26
N GLU A 835 -0.43 -23.49 -15.06
CA GLU A 835 -1.39 -22.50 -14.58
C GLU A 835 -2.83 -23.03 -14.61
N LEU A 836 -3.57 -22.87 -13.51
CA LEU A 836 -5.01 -23.20 -13.45
C LEU A 836 -5.81 -22.54 -14.58
N ASN A 837 -5.39 -21.34 -15.01
CA ASN A 837 -6.04 -20.57 -16.08
C ASN A 837 -7.56 -20.46 -15.85
N ILE A 838 -7.91 -19.98 -14.66
CA ILE A 838 -9.28 -19.67 -14.21
C ILE A 838 -9.32 -18.26 -13.64
N GLY A 839 -10.46 -17.58 -13.81
CA GLY A 839 -10.70 -16.25 -13.26
C GLY A 839 -11.82 -16.23 -12.24
N GLY A 840 -11.88 -15.19 -11.42
CA GLY A 840 -12.91 -15.03 -10.39
C GLY A 840 -14.34 -15.19 -10.93
N SER A 841 -14.64 -14.73 -12.16
CA SER A 841 -15.94 -14.93 -12.80
C SER A 841 -16.31 -16.40 -13.04
N LEU A 842 -15.33 -17.27 -13.30
CA LEU A 842 -15.56 -18.71 -13.43
C LEU A 842 -15.80 -19.36 -12.06
N VAL A 843 -15.03 -18.97 -11.04
CA VAL A 843 -15.19 -19.45 -9.66
C VAL A 843 -16.55 -19.00 -9.09
N THR A 844 -16.95 -17.74 -9.31
CA THR A 844 -18.29 -17.23 -8.96
C THR A 844 -19.41 -17.97 -9.69
N SER A 845 -19.25 -18.31 -10.98
CA SER A 845 -20.27 -19.07 -11.72
C SER A 845 -20.33 -20.54 -11.31
N ALA A 846 -19.22 -21.12 -10.83
CA ALA A 846 -19.22 -22.43 -10.19
C ALA A 846 -19.91 -22.38 -8.82
N LEU A 847 -19.63 -21.35 -8.00
CA LEU A 847 -20.28 -21.13 -6.70
C LEU A 847 -21.80 -20.92 -6.84
N GLU A 848 -22.23 -20.19 -7.86
CA GLU A 848 -23.65 -20.02 -8.24
C GLU A 848 -24.35 -21.36 -8.52
N GLU A 849 -23.67 -22.32 -9.16
CA GLU A 849 -24.24 -23.63 -9.50
C GLU A 849 -24.06 -24.68 -8.38
N ALA A 850 -23.05 -24.53 -7.52
CA ALA A 850 -22.84 -25.39 -6.37
C ALA A 850 -23.77 -25.01 -5.22
N CYS A 851 -23.79 -23.73 -4.84
CA CYS A 851 -24.48 -23.20 -3.67
C CYS A 851 -25.82 -22.52 -3.98
N GLY A 852 -26.31 -22.59 -5.24
CA GLY A 852 -27.59 -22.00 -5.67
C GLY A 852 -27.69 -20.48 -5.49
N THR A 853 -26.58 -19.81 -5.19
CA THR A 853 -26.56 -18.42 -4.74
C THR A 853 -26.35 -17.47 -5.92
N SER A 854 -27.23 -16.49 -6.09
CA SER A 854 -27.17 -15.53 -7.20
C SER A 854 -25.89 -14.69 -7.17
N ARG A 855 -25.35 -14.33 -8.35
CA ARG A 855 -24.13 -13.49 -8.46
C ARG A 855 -24.26 -12.13 -7.78
N SER A 856 -25.47 -11.61 -7.63
CA SER A 856 -25.74 -10.40 -6.86
C SER A 856 -25.49 -10.63 -5.37
N LYS A 857 -25.99 -11.72 -4.78
CA LYS A 857 -25.75 -12.05 -3.37
C LYS A 857 -24.29 -12.45 -3.09
N VAL A 858 -23.66 -13.22 -3.99
CA VAL A 858 -22.21 -13.49 -3.91
C VAL A 858 -21.39 -12.19 -3.96
N ARG A 859 -21.82 -11.19 -4.74
CA ARG A 859 -21.15 -9.87 -4.79
C ARG A 859 -21.40 -9.04 -3.54
N GLU A 860 -22.63 -9.01 -3.02
CA GLU A 860 -22.96 -8.36 -1.74
C GLU A 860 -22.05 -8.91 -0.64
N MET A 861 -22.06 -10.22 -0.44
CA MET A 861 -21.24 -10.88 0.58
C MET A 861 -19.73 -10.67 0.36
N TYR A 862 -19.27 -10.53 -0.89
CA TYR A 862 -17.85 -10.22 -1.19
C TYR A 862 -17.48 -8.77 -0.86
N ASN A 863 -18.41 -7.82 -0.99
CA ASN A 863 -18.22 -6.46 -0.51
C ASN A 863 -18.15 -6.44 1.03
N ASP A 864 -19.03 -7.19 1.69
CA ASP A 864 -19.10 -7.31 3.15
C ASP A 864 -17.84 -7.97 3.76
N LEU A 865 -17.37 -9.09 3.18
CA LEU A 865 -16.33 -9.97 3.76
C LEU A 865 -14.92 -9.76 3.18
N GLY A 866 -14.77 -9.17 2.00
CA GLY A 866 -13.46 -8.90 1.38
C GLY A 866 -12.64 -10.13 0.96
N ASP A 867 -13.18 -11.35 1.02
CA ASP A 867 -12.59 -12.58 0.49
C ASP A 867 -13.62 -13.54 -0.11
N LEU A 868 -13.27 -14.21 -1.21
CA LEU A 868 -14.20 -15.13 -1.89
C LEU A 868 -14.30 -16.49 -1.18
N GLY A 869 -13.31 -16.88 -0.38
CA GLY A 869 -13.36 -18.09 0.45
C GLY A 869 -14.40 -17.99 1.55
N ASP A 870 -14.37 -16.91 2.34
CA ASP A 870 -15.33 -16.70 3.41
C ASP A 870 -16.76 -16.47 2.88
N VAL A 871 -16.90 -15.82 1.71
CA VAL A 871 -18.17 -15.79 0.96
C VAL A 871 -18.66 -17.18 0.59
N ALA A 872 -17.81 -18.00 -0.03
CA ALA A 872 -18.19 -19.35 -0.43
C ALA A 872 -18.54 -20.24 0.77
N GLN A 873 -17.84 -20.04 1.89
CA GLN A 873 -18.09 -20.70 3.17
C GLN A 873 -19.48 -20.38 3.70
N ALA A 874 -19.87 -19.10 3.73
CA ALA A 874 -21.20 -18.67 4.13
C ALA A 874 -22.28 -19.14 3.14
N CYS A 875 -22.03 -19.10 1.83
CA CYS A 875 -22.92 -19.66 0.80
C CYS A 875 -23.12 -21.18 0.93
N ARG A 876 -22.18 -21.91 1.55
CA ARG A 876 -22.31 -23.36 1.79
C ARG A 876 -23.19 -23.67 2.99
N GLN A 877 -23.19 -22.83 4.02
CA GLN A 877 -23.96 -23.04 5.25
C GLN A 877 -25.48 -22.91 5.05
N THR A 878 -25.93 -22.28 3.95
CA THR A 878 -27.35 -22.14 3.60
C THR A 878 -27.93 -23.34 2.84
N GLN A 879 -27.23 -24.49 2.78
CA GLN A 879 -27.68 -25.67 2.05
C GLN A 879 -27.52 -26.97 2.85
N THR A 880 -28.63 -27.66 3.10
CA THR A 880 -28.65 -29.07 3.50
C THR A 880 -28.73 -29.98 2.27
N LEU A 881 -27.95 -31.07 2.26
CA LEU A 881 -28.01 -32.11 1.23
C LEU A 881 -28.73 -33.34 1.80
N LEU A 882 -29.69 -33.90 1.06
CA LEU A 882 -30.40 -35.14 1.42
C LEU A 882 -29.46 -36.34 1.62
N ALA A 883 -28.34 -36.36 0.88
CA ALA A 883 -27.20 -37.22 1.14
C ALA A 883 -25.91 -36.45 0.79
N PRO A 884 -24.90 -36.38 1.69
CA PRO A 884 -23.61 -35.80 1.34
C PRO A 884 -22.83 -36.76 0.43
N PRO A 885 -22.13 -36.26 -0.60
CA PRO A 885 -21.22 -37.09 -1.41
C PRO A 885 -19.99 -37.52 -0.59
N SER A 886 -19.15 -38.37 -1.19
CA SER A 886 -17.86 -38.79 -0.63
C SER A 886 -17.03 -37.59 -0.14
N PRO A 887 -16.33 -37.69 1.02
CA PRO A 887 -15.45 -36.62 1.48
C PRO A 887 -14.36 -36.30 0.46
N LEU A 888 -13.86 -35.07 0.46
CA LEU A 888 -12.68 -34.71 -0.33
C LEU A 888 -11.42 -35.33 0.30
N LEU A 889 -10.51 -35.79 -0.55
CA LEU A 889 -9.21 -36.38 -0.16
C LEU A 889 -8.08 -35.49 -0.71
N ILE A 890 -6.97 -35.34 0.03
CA ILE A 890 -5.92 -34.35 -0.27
C ILE A 890 -5.37 -34.54 -1.70
N LYS A 891 -4.90 -35.75 -2.02
CA LYS A 891 -4.41 -36.16 -3.35
C LYS A 891 -5.45 -36.04 -4.46
N ASP A 892 -6.74 -36.17 -4.16
CA ASP A 892 -7.81 -36.06 -5.17
C ASP A 892 -8.15 -34.59 -5.47
N VAL A 893 -8.13 -33.71 -4.47
CA VAL A 893 -8.22 -32.24 -4.67
C VAL A 893 -7.02 -31.75 -5.48
N PHE A 894 -5.80 -32.15 -5.11
CA PHE A 894 -4.58 -31.82 -5.85
C PHE A 894 -4.64 -32.33 -7.30
N SER A 895 -5.01 -33.60 -7.51
CA SER A 895 -5.18 -34.19 -8.84
C SER A 895 -6.26 -33.47 -9.66
N ALA A 896 -7.34 -33.00 -9.04
CA ALA A 896 -8.40 -32.24 -9.71
C ALA A 896 -7.91 -30.86 -10.16
N LEU A 897 -7.09 -30.17 -9.35
CA LEU A 897 -6.46 -28.89 -9.71
C LEU A 897 -5.48 -29.06 -10.89
N GLN A 898 -4.67 -30.12 -10.91
CA GLN A 898 -3.84 -30.46 -12.06
C GLN A 898 -4.69 -30.76 -13.32
N LYS A 899 -5.76 -31.57 -13.19
CA LYS A 899 -6.72 -31.84 -14.27
C LYS A 899 -7.43 -30.58 -14.80
N ILE A 900 -7.64 -29.56 -13.96
CA ILE A 900 -8.17 -28.25 -14.35
C ILE A 900 -7.15 -27.45 -15.17
N SER A 901 -5.87 -27.42 -14.76
CA SER A 901 -4.83 -26.64 -15.44
C SER A 901 -4.63 -27.04 -16.91
N VAL A 902 -4.67 -28.35 -17.20
CA VAL A 902 -4.46 -28.89 -18.56
C VAL A 902 -5.68 -28.78 -19.49
N GLN A 903 -6.83 -28.25 -19.04
CA GLN A 903 -7.99 -28.06 -19.94
C GLN A 903 -7.79 -26.87 -20.87
N THR A 904 -7.46 -27.14 -22.13
CA THR A 904 -7.31 -26.15 -23.22
C THR A 904 -8.33 -26.36 -24.34
N GLY A 905 -8.34 -25.48 -25.35
CA GLY A 905 -9.20 -25.57 -26.53
C GLY A 905 -10.69 -25.25 -26.27
N SER A 906 -11.53 -25.55 -27.26
CA SER A 906 -12.97 -25.26 -27.18
C SER A 906 -13.68 -26.06 -26.06
N GLY A 907 -14.68 -25.45 -25.43
CA GLY A 907 -15.42 -26.01 -24.29
C GLY A 907 -14.63 -26.16 -22.99
N SER A 908 -13.34 -25.80 -22.96
CA SER A 908 -12.47 -25.94 -21.76
C SER A 908 -13.04 -25.23 -20.53
N THR A 909 -13.55 -24.00 -20.68
CA THR A 909 -14.18 -23.24 -19.60
C THR A 909 -15.30 -24.00 -18.91
N LEU A 910 -16.15 -24.73 -19.66
CA LEU A 910 -17.22 -25.55 -19.10
C LEU A 910 -16.66 -26.80 -18.41
N ARG A 911 -15.68 -27.48 -19.01
CA ARG A 911 -15.01 -28.64 -18.36
C ARG A 911 -14.35 -28.24 -17.04
N LYS A 912 -13.67 -27.08 -16.98
CA LYS A 912 -13.13 -26.50 -15.74
C LYS A 912 -14.22 -26.17 -14.73
N LYS A 913 -15.33 -25.55 -15.17
CA LYS A 913 -16.47 -25.25 -14.29
C LYS A 913 -16.99 -26.51 -13.60
N ASN A 914 -17.26 -27.57 -14.38
CA ASN A 914 -17.85 -28.80 -13.86
C ASN A 914 -16.93 -29.50 -12.84
N LEU A 915 -15.61 -29.50 -13.07
CA LEU A 915 -14.63 -30.01 -12.10
C LEU A 915 -14.65 -29.20 -10.79
N ILE A 916 -14.69 -27.87 -10.87
CA ILE A 916 -14.77 -27.00 -9.68
C ILE A 916 -16.09 -27.22 -8.91
N VAL A 917 -17.21 -27.28 -9.62
CA VAL A 917 -18.54 -27.50 -9.01
C VAL A 917 -18.61 -28.85 -8.29
N ASN A 918 -18.03 -29.91 -8.86
CA ASN A 918 -18.00 -31.23 -8.22
C ASN A 918 -17.18 -31.25 -6.92
N LEU A 919 -16.07 -30.49 -6.88
CA LEU A 919 -15.32 -30.29 -5.63
C LEU A 919 -16.16 -29.49 -4.61
N MET A 920 -16.72 -28.35 -5.02
CA MET A 920 -17.54 -27.47 -4.17
C MET A 920 -18.75 -28.20 -3.54
N ARG A 921 -19.48 -29.01 -4.32
CA ARG A 921 -20.62 -29.81 -3.81
C ARG A 921 -20.20 -30.84 -2.77
N SER A 922 -18.92 -31.24 -2.77
CA SER A 922 -18.34 -32.23 -1.85
C SER A 922 -17.70 -31.64 -0.60
N CYS A 923 -17.48 -30.32 -0.56
CA CYS A 923 -16.89 -29.65 0.59
C CYS A 923 -17.74 -29.78 1.87
N ARG A 924 -17.06 -30.09 2.98
CA ARG A 924 -17.56 -30.17 4.36
C ARG A 924 -16.86 -29.11 5.22
N GLU A 925 -17.53 -28.64 6.28
CA GLU A 925 -16.98 -27.65 7.22
C GLU A 925 -16.20 -26.51 6.51
N LYS A 926 -14.93 -26.27 6.86
CA LYS A 926 -14.05 -25.22 6.33
C LYS A 926 -13.41 -25.55 4.96
N GLU A 927 -13.66 -26.73 4.35
CA GLU A 927 -13.05 -27.10 3.06
C GLU A 927 -13.42 -26.12 1.93
N MET A 928 -14.64 -25.58 1.95
CA MET A 928 -15.12 -24.65 0.91
C MET A 928 -14.29 -23.36 0.87
N LYS A 929 -14.01 -22.78 2.05
CA LYS A 929 -13.17 -21.58 2.23
C LYS A 929 -11.81 -21.76 1.58
N PHE A 930 -11.10 -22.84 1.92
CA PHE A 930 -9.73 -23.05 1.45
C PHE A 930 -9.65 -23.53 0.01
N LEU A 931 -10.60 -24.34 -0.46
CA LEU A 931 -10.72 -24.70 -1.88
C LEU A 931 -10.87 -23.45 -2.75
N VAL A 932 -11.79 -22.55 -2.40
CA VAL A 932 -12.04 -21.32 -3.18
C VAL A 932 -10.86 -20.37 -3.12
N ARG A 933 -10.23 -20.20 -1.95
CA ARG A 933 -8.97 -19.45 -1.80
C ARG A 933 -7.82 -20.00 -2.64
N THR A 934 -7.70 -21.32 -2.78
CA THR A 934 -6.75 -21.95 -3.71
C THR A 934 -7.10 -21.67 -5.16
N LEU A 935 -8.38 -21.78 -5.55
CA LEU A 935 -8.83 -21.50 -6.91
C LEU A 935 -8.62 -20.03 -7.33
N VAL A 936 -8.75 -19.07 -6.41
CA VAL A 936 -8.40 -17.65 -6.67
C VAL A 936 -6.93 -17.31 -6.38
N ARG A 937 -6.10 -18.31 -6.05
CA ARG A 937 -4.66 -18.18 -5.75
C ARG A 937 -4.32 -17.24 -4.58
N ASN A 938 -5.19 -17.11 -3.58
CA ASN A 938 -4.97 -16.28 -2.40
C ASN A 938 -5.33 -17.02 -1.10
N LEU A 939 -4.39 -17.81 -0.57
CA LEU A 939 -4.66 -18.74 0.54
C LEU A 939 -4.83 -18.07 1.92
N ARG A 940 -4.23 -16.88 2.12
CA ARG A 940 -4.26 -16.01 3.34
C ARG A 940 -3.80 -16.61 4.69
N ILE A 941 -3.44 -17.89 4.78
CA ILE A 941 -3.03 -18.62 6.02
C ILE A 941 -1.76 -18.15 6.77
N GLY A 942 -1.15 -17.01 6.44
CA GLY A 942 0.10 -16.52 7.05
C GLY A 942 1.39 -17.33 6.77
N ALA A 943 1.27 -18.65 6.53
CA ALA A 943 2.38 -19.55 6.23
C ALA A 943 2.85 -19.47 4.75
N MET A 944 4.14 -19.76 4.54
CA MET A 944 4.81 -19.82 3.22
C MET A 944 5.88 -20.92 3.22
N MET A 945 6.63 -21.10 2.13
CA MET A 945 7.76 -22.04 2.02
C MET A 945 8.70 -22.04 3.24
N ARG A 946 9.04 -20.85 3.77
CA ARG A 946 9.92 -20.67 4.94
C ARG A 946 9.28 -21.04 6.29
N THR A 947 8.07 -21.61 6.27
CA THR A 947 7.35 -22.18 7.42
C THR A 947 6.96 -23.63 7.12
N VAL A 948 6.43 -23.90 5.93
CA VAL A 948 5.97 -25.25 5.51
C VAL A 948 7.14 -26.25 5.38
N LEU A 949 8.25 -25.87 4.75
CA LEU A 949 9.40 -26.79 4.59
C LEU A 949 10.10 -27.10 5.92
N PRO A 950 10.36 -26.13 6.83
CA PRO A 950 10.80 -26.43 8.19
C PRO A 950 9.81 -27.31 8.96
N ALA A 951 8.50 -27.08 8.84
CA ALA A 951 7.50 -27.90 9.53
C ALA A 951 7.51 -29.37 9.04
N LEU A 952 7.71 -29.60 7.74
CA LEU A 952 7.89 -30.95 7.19
C LEU A 952 9.20 -31.59 7.68
N ALA A 953 10.30 -30.84 7.69
CA ALA A 953 11.58 -31.31 8.23
C ALA A 953 11.47 -31.72 9.71
N GLN A 954 10.76 -30.92 10.51
CA GLN A 954 10.46 -31.24 11.91
C GLN A 954 9.56 -32.49 12.04
N ALA A 955 8.56 -32.63 11.17
CA ALA A 955 7.69 -33.79 11.16
C ALA A 955 8.45 -35.09 10.84
N VAL A 956 9.30 -35.07 9.81
CA VAL A 956 10.19 -36.20 9.48
C VAL A 956 11.16 -36.48 10.63
N PHE A 957 11.79 -35.46 11.23
CA PHE A 957 12.70 -35.64 12.36
C PHE A 957 12.04 -36.36 13.55
N ILE A 958 10.85 -35.89 13.95
CA ILE A 958 10.13 -36.41 15.12
C ILE A 958 9.55 -37.80 14.84
N THR A 959 9.09 -38.08 13.62
CA THR A 959 8.57 -39.41 13.26
C THR A 959 9.70 -40.44 13.04
N SER A 960 10.89 -40.03 12.58
CA SER A 960 12.06 -40.90 12.44
C SER A 960 12.84 -41.14 13.75
N SER A 961 12.60 -40.33 14.79
CA SER A 961 13.28 -40.47 16.08
C SER A 961 12.42 -41.29 17.04
N SER A 962 12.88 -42.51 17.36
CA SER A 962 12.29 -43.31 18.43
C SER A 962 12.26 -42.55 19.77
N HIS A 963 11.27 -42.85 20.61
CA HIS A 963 10.80 -42.05 21.75
C HIS A 963 11.80 -41.78 22.91
N GLU A 964 13.08 -42.09 22.76
CA GLU A 964 14.10 -42.01 23.82
C GLU A 964 14.97 -40.74 23.76
N ARG A 965 14.95 -39.97 22.66
CA ARG A 965 15.70 -38.70 22.57
C ARG A 965 14.88 -37.49 23.04
N THR A 966 15.38 -36.78 24.06
CA THR A 966 14.77 -35.55 24.58
C THR A 966 14.94 -34.38 23.63
N VAL A 967 13.94 -33.51 23.52
CA VAL A 967 13.89 -32.44 22.51
C VAL A 967 15.02 -31.41 22.68
N GLU A 968 15.43 -31.10 23.92
CA GLU A 968 16.61 -30.26 24.21
C GLU A 968 17.89 -30.80 23.57
N SER A 969 18.12 -32.12 23.61
CA SER A 969 19.36 -32.76 23.13
C SER A 969 19.53 -32.69 21.61
N SER A 970 18.42 -32.58 20.87
CA SER A 970 18.34 -32.82 19.43
C SER A 970 18.03 -31.54 18.62
N LYS A 971 18.00 -30.39 19.29
CA LYS A 971 17.58 -29.09 18.74
C LYS A 971 18.46 -28.61 17.57
N ASP A 972 19.76 -28.85 17.64
CA ASP A 972 20.70 -28.41 16.59
C ASP A 972 20.65 -29.33 15.36
N GLU A 973 20.39 -30.64 15.52
CA GLU A 973 20.08 -31.55 14.41
C GLU A 973 18.80 -31.10 13.69
N LEU A 974 17.74 -30.84 14.47
CA LEU A 974 16.43 -30.36 13.98
C LEU A 974 16.55 -29.05 13.20
N GLN A 975 17.34 -28.10 13.71
CA GLN A 975 17.59 -26.82 13.05
C GLN A 975 18.44 -26.99 11.78
N SER A 976 19.43 -27.89 11.80
CA SER A 976 20.28 -28.20 10.64
C SER A 976 19.49 -28.85 9.51
N LEU A 977 18.65 -29.85 9.81
CA LEU A 977 17.75 -30.48 8.85
C LEU A 977 16.74 -29.46 8.27
N SER A 978 16.16 -28.63 9.13
CA SER A 978 15.25 -27.54 8.72
C SER A 978 15.92 -26.52 7.78
N ALA A 979 17.22 -26.24 8.00
CA ALA A 979 18.01 -25.37 7.13
C ALA A 979 18.35 -26.06 5.81
N ALA A 980 18.79 -27.33 5.83
CA ALA A 980 19.15 -28.11 4.66
C ALA A 980 17.99 -28.25 3.65
N VAL A 981 16.77 -28.48 4.11
CA VAL A 981 15.57 -28.57 3.24
C VAL A 981 15.24 -27.22 2.59
N VAL A 982 15.41 -26.12 3.34
CA VAL A 982 15.21 -24.76 2.80
C VAL A 982 16.33 -24.37 1.82
N GLU A 983 17.57 -24.78 2.07
CA GLU A 983 18.70 -24.59 1.16
C GLU A 983 18.51 -25.38 -0.13
N ALA A 984 18.19 -26.67 -0.04
CA ALA A 984 17.86 -27.52 -1.17
C ALA A 984 16.78 -26.90 -2.06
N TYR A 985 15.71 -26.33 -1.47
CA TYR A 985 14.66 -25.65 -2.23
C TYR A 985 15.11 -24.34 -2.91
N ASN A 986 16.16 -23.67 -2.41
CA ASN A 986 16.72 -22.52 -3.13
C ASN A 986 17.56 -22.96 -4.35
N VAL A 987 18.25 -24.11 -4.26
CA VAL A 987 19.07 -24.66 -5.35
C VAL A 987 18.22 -25.38 -6.40
N VAL A 988 17.27 -26.21 -5.97
CA VAL A 988 16.39 -27.05 -6.79
C VAL A 988 14.93 -26.88 -6.34
N PRO A 989 14.22 -25.81 -6.75
CA PRO A 989 12.83 -25.53 -6.35
C PRO A 989 11.79 -26.43 -7.04
N SER A 990 11.93 -27.75 -6.89
CA SER A 990 10.93 -28.77 -7.21
C SER A 990 10.59 -29.55 -5.94
N LEU A 991 9.30 -29.59 -5.59
CA LEU A 991 8.83 -30.33 -4.41
C LEU A 991 8.78 -31.83 -4.69
N ASP A 992 8.55 -32.24 -5.94
CA ASP A 992 8.53 -33.63 -6.40
C ASP A 992 9.91 -34.31 -6.29
N LEU A 993 10.99 -33.53 -6.23
CA LEU A 993 12.33 -34.03 -5.89
C LEU A 993 12.61 -33.96 -4.37
N ILE A 994 12.34 -32.80 -3.75
CA ILE A 994 12.73 -32.55 -2.36
C ILE A 994 11.89 -33.34 -1.35
N VAL A 995 10.57 -33.42 -1.51
CA VAL A 995 9.71 -34.09 -0.53
C VAL A 995 9.98 -35.60 -0.49
N PRO A 996 10.04 -36.34 -1.63
CA PRO A 996 10.45 -37.75 -1.60
C PRO A 996 11.88 -37.95 -1.13
N SER A 997 12.83 -37.08 -1.50
CA SER A 997 14.22 -37.18 -1.02
C SER A 997 14.32 -37.02 0.50
N LEU A 998 13.60 -36.06 1.08
CA LEU A 998 13.54 -35.85 2.53
C LEU A 998 12.87 -37.03 3.25
N MET A 999 11.78 -37.56 2.70
CA MET A 999 11.07 -38.72 3.27
C MET A 999 11.93 -40.00 3.21
N ASN A 1000 12.67 -40.22 2.12
CA ASN A 1000 13.49 -41.42 1.94
C ASN A 1000 14.81 -41.37 2.74
N ASN A 1001 15.45 -40.21 2.83
CA ASN A 1001 16.73 -40.06 3.55
C ASN A 1001 16.55 -39.75 5.05
N GLY A 1002 15.38 -39.26 5.46
CA GLY A 1002 15.05 -38.95 6.85
C GLY A 1002 16.06 -37.99 7.49
N LEU A 1003 16.64 -38.41 8.61
CA LEU A 1003 17.70 -37.66 9.32
C LEU A 1003 19.00 -37.50 8.50
N GLY A 1004 19.24 -38.37 7.52
CA GLY A 1004 20.40 -38.29 6.62
C GLY A 1004 20.24 -37.29 5.46
N PHE A 1005 19.10 -36.59 5.36
CA PHE A 1005 18.91 -35.58 4.31
C PHE A 1005 19.84 -34.38 4.52
N SER A 1006 20.64 -34.08 3.51
CA SER A 1006 21.49 -32.88 3.41
C SER A 1006 21.22 -32.16 2.09
N SER A 1007 21.39 -30.84 2.05
CA SER A 1007 21.34 -30.05 0.83
C SER A 1007 22.35 -30.54 -0.22
N SER A 1008 23.50 -31.07 0.22
CA SER A 1008 24.51 -31.70 -0.66
C SER A 1008 24.05 -32.98 -1.37
N THR A 1009 22.94 -33.62 -0.93
CA THR A 1009 22.35 -34.75 -1.67
C THR A 1009 21.63 -34.31 -2.95
N MET A 1010 21.25 -33.03 -3.04
CA MET A 1010 20.50 -32.46 -4.16
C MET A 1010 21.43 -31.68 -5.09
N SER A 1011 21.98 -32.38 -6.08
CA SER A 1011 22.76 -31.74 -7.16
C SER A 1011 21.93 -30.72 -7.94
N MET A 1012 22.56 -29.63 -8.37
CA MET A 1012 21.92 -28.64 -9.24
C MET A 1012 21.76 -29.20 -10.66
N ILE A 1013 20.54 -29.11 -11.22
CA ILE A 1013 20.19 -29.70 -12.51
C ILE A 1013 19.92 -28.58 -13.54
N PRO A 1014 20.75 -28.42 -14.59
CA PRO A 1014 20.43 -27.54 -15.71
C PRO A 1014 19.06 -27.86 -16.30
N GLY A 1015 18.19 -26.84 -16.43
CA GLY A 1015 16.80 -27.00 -16.85
C GLY A 1015 15.78 -26.90 -15.72
N ILE A 1016 16.23 -26.90 -14.46
CA ILE A 1016 15.48 -26.46 -13.27
C ILE A 1016 16.10 -25.13 -12.79
N PRO A 1017 15.34 -24.02 -12.70
CA PRO A 1017 15.88 -22.73 -12.30
C PRO A 1017 16.12 -22.62 -10.79
N ILE A 1018 17.22 -21.98 -10.44
CA ILE A 1018 17.69 -21.67 -9.08
C ILE A 1018 16.94 -20.43 -8.57
N LYS A 1019 16.59 -20.36 -7.28
CA LYS A 1019 15.98 -19.14 -6.73
C LYS A 1019 17.03 -18.00 -6.66
N PRO A 1020 16.79 -16.86 -7.35
CA PRO A 1020 17.84 -15.88 -7.60
C PRO A 1020 18.27 -15.11 -6.35
N MET A 1021 19.55 -14.77 -6.28
CA MET A 1021 20.09 -13.89 -5.24
C MET A 1021 19.41 -12.51 -5.29
N LEU A 1022 18.97 -12.01 -4.12
CA LEU A 1022 18.25 -10.75 -3.97
C LEU A 1022 19.13 -9.68 -3.31
N ALA A 1023 19.00 -8.43 -3.77
CA ALA A 1023 19.73 -7.28 -3.22
C ALA A 1023 19.04 -6.71 -1.96
N LYS A 1024 19.85 -6.24 -1.01
CA LYS A 1024 19.42 -5.44 0.15
C LYS A 1024 19.48 -3.96 -0.19
N ILE A 1025 18.40 -3.21 0.05
CA ILE A 1025 18.35 -1.77 -0.23
C ILE A 1025 19.24 -1.01 0.78
N THR A 1026 20.10 -0.13 0.28
CA THR A 1026 20.95 0.79 1.05
C THR A 1026 20.61 2.25 0.75
N ASN A 1027 20.52 3.08 1.78
CA ASN A 1027 20.20 4.51 1.68
C ASN A 1027 21.46 5.35 1.39
N GLY A 1028 22.22 5.00 0.35
CA GLY A 1028 23.45 5.68 -0.08
C GLY A 1028 24.77 4.97 0.32
N VAL A 1029 25.87 5.48 -0.25
CA VAL A 1029 27.22 4.86 -0.19
C VAL A 1029 27.73 4.60 1.23
N PRO A 1030 27.61 5.50 2.23
CA PRO A 1030 28.10 5.24 3.58
C PRO A 1030 27.46 4.01 4.25
N GLN A 1031 26.20 3.68 3.92
CA GLN A 1031 25.56 2.47 4.43
C GLN A 1031 26.08 1.21 3.73
N ALA A 1032 26.41 1.28 2.43
CA ALA A 1032 27.06 0.19 1.72
C ALA A 1032 28.47 -0.08 2.27
N LEU A 1033 29.29 0.96 2.45
CA LEU A 1033 30.61 0.86 3.08
C LEU A 1033 30.53 0.27 4.49
N LYS A 1034 29.57 0.71 5.33
CA LYS A 1034 29.35 0.13 6.66
C LYS A 1034 28.89 -1.33 6.65
N LEU A 1035 28.28 -1.81 5.56
CA LEU A 1035 27.85 -3.21 5.40
C LEU A 1035 28.97 -4.12 4.87
N PHE A 1036 29.82 -3.63 3.97
CA PHE A 1036 30.95 -4.40 3.43
C PHE A 1036 32.20 -4.32 4.31
N GLN A 1037 32.38 -3.24 5.06
CA GLN A 1037 33.56 -2.98 5.89
C GLN A 1037 34.83 -3.11 5.04
N ASN A 1038 35.86 -3.80 5.53
CA ASN A 1038 37.14 -3.98 4.84
C ASN A 1038 37.10 -5.08 3.74
N LYS A 1039 35.91 -5.53 3.32
CA LYS A 1039 35.75 -6.56 2.28
C LYS A 1039 35.65 -5.90 0.90
N ALA A 1040 36.54 -6.28 -0.02
CA ALA A 1040 36.49 -5.85 -1.41
C ALA A 1040 35.14 -6.23 -2.06
N PHE A 1041 34.45 -5.24 -2.61
CA PHE A 1041 33.19 -5.38 -3.34
C PHE A 1041 33.35 -4.88 -4.79
N THR A 1042 32.26 -4.85 -5.53
CA THR A 1042 32.22 -4.48 -6.95
C THR A 1042 30.89 -3.79 -7.25
N CYS A 1043 30.92 -2.74 -8.06
CA CYS A 1043 29.73 -2.01 -8.50
C CYS A 1043 29.36 -2.44 -9.93
N GLU A 1044 28.07 -2.61 -10.19
CA GLU A 1044 27.50 -2.91 -11.51
C GLU A 1044 26.31 -1.98 -11.78
N TYR A 1045 26.04 -1.72 -13.06
CA TYR A 1045 24.83 -1.00 -13.46
C TYR A 1045 23.60 -1.85 -13.17
N LYS A 1046 22.67 -1.33 -12.36
CA LYS A 1046 21.39 -2.00 -12.08
C LYS A 1046 20.39 -1.71 -13.20
N TYR A 1047 20.60 -2.32 -14.37
CA TYR A 1047 19.79 -2.21 -15.58
C TYR A 1047 18.26 -2.30 -15.35
N ASP A 1048 17.47 -1.61 -16.18
CA ASP A 1048 16.00 -1.65 -16.18
C ASP A 1048 15.49 -2.57 -17.30
N GLY A 1049 15.36 -3.86 -16.98
CA GLY A 1049 15.01 -4.88 -17.96
C GLY A 1049 14.20 -6.01 -17.35
N GLN A 1050 14.36 -7.20 -17.91
CA GLN A 1050 13.85 -8.43 -17.33
C GLN A 1050 14.98 -9.40 -17.02
N ARG A 1051 15.22 -9.61 -15.72
CA ARG A 1051 16.11 -10.68 -15.23
C ARG A 1051 15.71 -12.04 -15.79
N ALA A 1052 16.70 -12.71 -16.35
CA ALA A 1052 16.61 -13.94 -17.11
C ALA A 1052 17.73 -14.89 -16.67
N GLN A 1053 17.35 -16.06 -16.17
CA GLN A 1053 18.29 -17.12 -15.82
C GLN A 1053 18.41 -18.06 -17.03
N ILE A 1054 19.59 -18.12 -17.64
CA ILE A 1054 19.82 -18.78 -18.93
C ILE A 1054 20.56 -20.10 -18.70
N HIS A 1055 19.91 -21.21 -19.01
CA HIS A 1055 20.47 -22.55 -18.88
C HIS A 1055 20.85 -23.08 -20.26
N LYS A 1056 22.06 -23.61 -20.40
CA LYS A 1056 22.45 -24.47 -21.53
C LYS A 1056 22.42 -25.93 -21.07
N LEU A 1057 21.68 -26.77 -21.79
CA LEU A 1057 21.46 -28.17 -21.49
C LEU A 1057 22.45 -29.06 -22.27
N ALA A 1058 22.61 -30.32 -21.83
CA ALA A 1058 23.58 -31.25 -22.40
C ALA A 1058 23.25 -31.70 -23.84
N ASP A 1059 22.02 -31.50 -24.31
CA ASP A 1059 21.59 -31.67 -25.69
C ASP A 1059 21.90 -30.44 -26.59
N GLY A 1060 22.55 -29.41 -26.03
CA GLY A 1060 22.84 -28.15 -26.71
C GLY A 1060 21.65 -27.18 -26.79
N SER A 1061 20.49 -27.55 -26.25
CA SER A 1061 19.34 -26.66 -26.15
C SER A 1061 19.49 -25.63 -25.03
N PHE A 1062 18.68 -24.58 -25.08
CA PHE A 1062 18.68 -23.51 -24.09
C PHE A 1062 17.29 -23.34 -23.48
N ARG A 1063 17.25 -22.98 -22.20
CA ARG A 1063 16.03 -22.55 -21.51
C ARG A 1063 16.27 -21.22 -20.80
N VAL A 1064 15.26 -20.35 -20.81
CA VAL A 1064 15.33 -19.01 -20.21
C VAL A 1064 14.22 -18.86 -19.18
N PHE A 1065 14.58 -18.68 -17.91
CA PHE A 1065 13.61 -18.58 -16.81
C PHE A 1065 13.51 -17.16 -16.25
N SER A 1066 12.32 -16.78 -15.80
CA SER A 1066 12.05 -15.49 -15.16
C SER A 1066 12.68 -15.41 -13.76
N ARG A 1067 12.71 -14.20 -13.20
CA ARG A 1067 13.03 -13.94 -11.78
C ARG A 1067 12.26 -14.80 -10.77
N ASN A 1068 11.06 -15.28 -11.08
CA ASN A 1068 10.29 -16.14 -10.19
C ASN A 1068 10.62 -17.63 -10.38
N GLY A 1069 11.19 -18.00 -11.53
CA GLY A 1069 11.38 -19.38 -11.99
C GLY A 1069 10.41 -19.80 -13.10
N ASP A 1070 9.54 -18.92 -13.60
CA ASP A 1070 8.62 -19.21 -14.71
C ASP A 1070 9.43 -19.43 -16.00
N GLU A 1071 9.11 -20.44 -16.81
CA GLU A 1071 9.81 -20.72 -18.07
C GLU A 1071 9.37 -19.71 -19.16
N SER A 1072 10.31 -19.17 -19.93
CA SER A 1072 10.06 -18.01 -20.81
C SER A 1072 10.83 -18.04 -22.14
N THR A 1073 11.40 -19.18 -22.52
CA THR A 1073 12.18 -19.41 -23.75
C THR A 1073 11.36 -19.05 -24.99
N ALA A 1074 10.06 -19.40 -24.99
CA ALA A 1074 9.11 -19.10 -26.08
C ALA A 1074 8.90 -17.59 -26.34
N ARG A 1075 9.26 -16.70 -25.40
CA ARG A 1075 9.17 -15.23 -25.53
C ARG A 1075 10.45 -14.59 -26.10
N PHE A 1076 11.58 -15.29 -26.00
CA PHE A 1076 12.91 -14.75 -26.29
C PHE A 1076 13.71 -15.67 -27.23
N PRO A 1077 13.19 -16.02 -28.42
CA PRO A 1077 13.89 -16.86 -29.39
C PRO A 1077 15.20 -16.22 -29.90
N ASP A 1078 15.26 -14.90 -29.88
CA ASP A 1078 16.43 -14.07 -30.16
C ASP A 1078 17.52 -14.20 -29.10
N VAL A 1079 17.18 -14.32 -27.81
CA VAL A 1079 18.16 -14.68 -26.76
C VAL A 1079 18.76 -16.06 -27.06
N ILE A 1080 17.99 -17.00 -27.60
CA ILE A 1080 18.50 -18.33 -27.96
C ILE A 1080 19.51 -18.25 -29.12
N ASN A 1081 19.34 -17.32 -30.05
CA ASN A 1081 20.29 -17.10 -31.13
C ASN A 1081 21.56 -16.38 -30.63
N ILE A 1082 21.41 -15.27 -29.87
CA ILE A 1082 22.54 -14.57 -29.22
C ILE A 1082 23.37 -15.55 -28.40
N MET A 1083 22.73 -16.40 -27.58
CA MET A 1083 23.44 -17.38 -26.76
C MET A 1083 24.09 -18.52 -27.56
N LYS A 1084 23.59 -18.86 -28.76
CA LYS A 1084 24.26 -19.81 -29.67
C LYS A 1084 25.50 -19.19 -30.30
N GLU A 1085 25.40 -17.94 -30.74
CA GLU A 1085 26.46 -17.19 -31.41
C GLU A 1085 27.59 -16.81 -30.44
N SER A 1086 27.25 -16.41 -29.21
CA SER A 1086 28.21 -16.00 -28.19
C SER A 1086 28.73 -17.16 -27.30
N CYS A 1087 28.26 -18.40 -27.45
CA CYS A 1087 28.83 -19.56 -26.74
C CYS A 1087 30.22 -19.95 -27.27
N LYS A 1088 31.17 -20.23 -26.37
CA LYS A 1088 32.43 -20.90 -26.77
C LYS A 1088 32.26 -22.40 -26.87
N LEU A 1089 33.07 -23.03 -27.73
CA LEU A 1089 33.02 -24.46 -28.08
C LEU A 1089 33.05 -25.38 -26.85
N ASP A 1090 33.90 -25.08 -25.87
CA ASP A 1090 34.09 -25.90 -24.66
C ASP A 1090 32.91 -25.84 -23.66
N SER A 1091 31.87 -25.05 -23.96
CA SER A 1091 30.74 -24.82 -23.06
C SER A 1091 29.64 -25.86 -23.30
N VAL A 1092 29.68 -26.97 -22.56
CA VAL A 1092 28.72 -28.07 -22.71
C VAL A 1092 27.41 -27.73 -21.99
N THR A 1093 27.50 -27.34 -20.72
CA THR A 1093 26.33 -26.95 -19.88
C THR A 1093 26.67 -25.76 -19.00
N PHE A 1094 25.71 -24.88 -18.74
CA PHE A 1094 25.87 -23.80 -17.77
C PHE A 1094 24.53 -23.27 -17.25
N VAL A 1095 24.60 -22.48 -16.19
CA VAL A 1095 23.50 -21.63 -15.72
C VAL A 1095 24.00 -20.22 -15.44
N LEU A 1096 23.55 -19.25 -16.24
CA LEU A 1096 23.88 -17.82 -16.14
C LEU A 1096 22.75 -17.02 -15.49
N ASP A 1097 23.09 -15.89 -14.87
CA ASP A 1097 22.14 -14.86 -14.42
C ASP A 1097 22.40 -13.55 -15.19
N ALA A 1098 21.36 -13.01 -15.81
CA ALA A 1098 21.46 -11.90 -16.75
C ALA A 1098 20.23 -10.98 -16.70
N GLU A 1099 20.36 -9.76 -17.19
CA GLU A 1099 19.23 -8.86 -17.45
C GLU A 1099 19.05 -8.69 -18.98
N ILE A 1100 17.87 -9.05 -19.49
CA ILE A 1100 17.47 -8.73 -20.87
C ILE A 1100 17.00 -7.28 -20.89
N VAL A 1101 17.63 -6.41 -21.68
CA VAL A 1101 17.29 -4.98 -21.76
C VAL A 1101 16.95 -4.64 -23.21
N ALA A 1102 15.88 -3.88 -23.42
CA ALA A 1102 15.49 -3.42 -24.76
C ALA A 1102 16.45 -2.33 -25.27
N ILE A 1103 16.73 -2.31 -26.58
CA ILE A 1103 17.62 -1.34 -27.22
C ILE A 1103 17.03 -0.79 -28.52
N ASP A 1104 17.32 0.49 -28.82
CA ASP A 1104 17.04 1.09 -30.13
C ASP A 1104 18.32 1.07 -30.97
N ARG A 1105 18.45 0.07 -31.86
CA ARG A 1105 19.60 -0.08 -32.75
C ARG A 1105 19.77 1.08 -33.73
N ASN A 1106 18.70 1.81 -34.05
CA ASN A 1106 18.75 2.94 -34.99
C ASN A 1106 19.27 4.22 -34.31
N ASN A 1107 19.05 4.35 -33.01
CA ASN A 1107 19.39 5.53 -32.21
C ASN A 1107 20.62 5.25 -31.34
N ASN A 1108 21.76 5.00 -32.01
CA ASN A 1108 23.07 4.74 -31.39
C ASN A 1108 23.05 3.62 -30.32
N CYS A 1109 22.26 2.56 -30.54
CA CYS A 1109 22.05 1.44 -29.61
C CYS A 1109 21.61 1.86 -28.18
N LYS A 1110 20.86 2.96 -28.07
CA LYS A 1110 20.36 3.48 -26.80
C LYS A 1110 19.52 2.45 -26.04
N LEU A 1111 19.78 2.31 -24.73
CA LEU A 1111 18.97 1.49 -23.82
C LEU A 1111 17.55 2.07 -23.68
N MET A 1112 16.55 1.20 -23.81
CA MET A 1112 15.12 1.50 -23.66
C MET A 1112 14.60 0.99 -22.31
N SER A 1113 13.39 1.41 -21.92
CA SER A 1113 12.80 1.05 -20.62
C SER A 1113 12.25 -0.38 -20.58
N PHE A 1114 12.05 -0.90 -19.36
CA PHE A 1114 11.30 -2.13 -19.15
C PHE A 1114 9.88 -2.07 -19.73
N GLN A 1115 9.24 -0.90 -19.80
CA GLN A 1115 7.90 -0.78 -20.39
C GLN A 1115 7.91 -1.12 -21.88
N GLU A 1116 8.93 -0.68 -22.61
CA GLU A 1116 9.11 -0.98 -24.03
C GLU A 1116 9.43 -2.47 -24.25
N LEU A 1117 10.30 -3.05 -23.41
CA LEU A 1117 10.55 -4.51 -23.37
C LEU A 1117 9.28 -5.33 -23.07
N SER A 1118 8.39 -4.80 -22.23
CA SER A 1118 7.13 -5.46 -21.85
C SER A 1118 6.10 -5.52 -22.98
N SER A 1119 6.27 -4.72 -24.04
CA SER A 1119 5.39 -4.69 -25.21
C SER A 1119 5.54 -5.90 -26.14
N ARG A 1120 6.66 -6.63 -26.04
CA ARG A 1120 6.96 -7.82 -26.83
C ARG A 1120 5.90 -8.92 -26.61
N GLY A 1121 5.59 -9.66 -27.68
CA GLY A 1121 4.73 -10.84 -27.61
C GLY A 1121 5.27 -11.87 -26.61
N ARG A 1122 4.39 -12.63 -25.96
CA ARG A 1122 4.76 -13.55 -24.87
C ARG A 1122 4.98 -15.01 -25.30
N GLY A 1123 4.59 -15.37 -26.52
CA GLY A 1123 4.48 -16.77 -26.94
C GLY A 1123 3.39 -17.53 -26.19
N SER A 1124 3.35 -18.85 -26.39
CA SER A 1124 2.63 -19.85 -25.61
C SER A 1124 3.47 -21.13 -25.52
N LYS A 1125 3.06 -22.10 -24.70
CA LYS A 1125 3.75 -23.41 -24.56
C LYS A 1125 3.83 -24.17 -25.88
N ASP A 1126 2.89 -23.93 -26.79
CA ASP A 1126 2.76 -24.59 -28.09
C ASP A 1126 3.16 -23.69 -29.28
N THR A 1127 3.61 -22.44 -29.03
CA THR A 1127 3.92 -21.46 -30.09
C THR A 1127 4.91 -20.41 -29.58
N SER A 1128 6.17 -20.50 -29.99
CA SER A 1128 7.15 -19.43 -29.78
C SER A 1128 6.81 -18.18 -30.59
N VAL A 1129 7.28 -17.01 -30.12
CA VAL A 1129 7.37 -15.81 -30.96
C VAL A 1129 8.23 -16.13 -32.20
N THR A 1130 7.84 -15.66 -33.39
CA THR A 1130 8.69 -15.77 -34.59
C THR A 1130 9.65 -14.59 -34.66
N LEU A 1131 10.89 -14.81 -35.11
CA LEU A 1131 11.93 -13.77 -35.19
C LEU A 1131 11.45 -12.56 -36.01
N ASP A 1132 10.79 -12.79 -37.15
CA ASP A 1132 10.23 -11.76 -38.04
C ASP A 1132 9.12 -10.89 -37.39
N SER A 1133 8.57 -11.32 -36.25
CA SER A 1133 7.54 -10.58 -35.50
C SER A 1133 8.10 -9.69 -34.38
N ILE A 1134 9.41 -9.76 -34.12
CA ILE A 1134 10.08 -8.95 -33.11
C ILE A 1134 10.21 -7.50 -33.60
N LYS A 1135 9.83 -6.54 -32.75
CA LYS A 1135 9.87 -5.10 -33.02
C LYS A 1135 10.69 -4.29 -32.01
N VAL A 1136 11.30 -4.97 -31.05
CA VAL A 1136 12.06 -4.39 -29.94
C VAL A 1136 13.29 -5.27 -29.74
N ASP A 1137 14.43 -4.79 -30.24
CA ASP A 1137 15.73 -5.43 -30.09
C ASP A 1137 16.18 -5.47 -28.62
N ILE A 1138 17.20 -6.27 -28.33
CA ILE A 1138 17.76 -6.47 -26.98
C ILE A 1138 19.30 -6.59 -26.99
N CYS A 1139 19.95 -6.31 -25.85
CA CYS A 1139 21.24 -6.89 -25.44
C CYS A 1139 21.00 -7.73 -24.17
N VAL A 1140 21.82 -8.76 -23.96
CA VAL A 1140 21.79 -9.61 -22.75
C VAL A 1140 22.96 -9.24 -21.84
N PHE A 1141 22.67 -8.59 -20.72
CA PHE A 1141 23.68 -8.18 -19.75
C PHE A 1141 23.87 -9.26 -18.69
N VAL A 1142 24.80 -10.19 -18.95
CA VAL A 1142 25.14 -11.29 -18.02
C VAL A 1142 26.06 -10.79 -16.91
N PHE A 1143 25.71 -11.08 -15.65
CA PHE A 1143 26.44 -10.60 -14.46
C PHE A 1143 26.94 -11.72 -13.52
N ASP A 1144 26.38 -12.93 -13.59
CA ASP A 1144 26.84 -14.08 -12.78
C ASP A 1144 26.70 -15.43 -13.50
N ILE A 1145 27.40 -16.45 -12.99
CA ILE A 1145 27.30 -17.85 -13.43
C ILE A 1145 27.26 -18.76 -12.20
N MET A 1146 26.25 -19.63 -12.15
CA MET A 1146 25.94 -20.47 -10.99
C MET A 1146 26.32 -21.94 -11.18
N PHE A 1147 26.58 -22.35 -12.42
CA PHE A 1147 26.98 -23.71 -12.81
C PHE A 1147 27.70 -23.68 -14.16
N ALA A 1148 28.71 -24.54 -14.34
CA ALA A 1148 29.37 -24.75 -15.63
C ALA A 1148 29.91 -26.19 -15.73
N ASN A 1149 29.68 -26.86 -16.87
CA ASN A 1149 30.25 -28.16 -17.25
C ASN A 1149 30.22 -29.23 -16.13
N GLY A 1150 29.07 -29.39 -15.48
CA GLY A 1150 28.88 -30.35 -14.38
C GLY A 1150 29.19 -29.81 -12.98
N GLN A 1151 29.90 -28.70 -12.87
CA GLN A 1151 30.33 -28.12 -11.59
C GLN A 1151 29.35 -27.03 -11.10
N PRO A 1152 28.77 -27.16 -9.89
CA PRO A 1152 28.04 -26.07 -9.24
C PRO A 1152 29.02 -25.02 -8.70
N LEU A 1153 28.69 -23.73 -8.89
CA LEU A 1153 29.58 -22.61 -8.58
C LEU A 1153 29.08 -21.73 -7.42
N LEU A 1154 27.93 -22.03 -6.81
CA LEU A 1154 27.32 -21.18 -5.75
C LEU A 1154 28.22 -20.92 -4.54
N THR A 1155 29.07 -21.87 -4.19
CA THR A 1155 30.05 -21.79 -3.07
C THR A 1155 31.29 -20.98 -3.42
N PHE A 1156 31.56 -20.71 -4.70
CA PHE A 1156 32.76 -20.02 -5.16
C PHE A 1156 32.58 -18.49 -5.08
N PRO A 1157 33.62 -17.72 -4.72
CA PRO A 1157 33.59 -16.26 -4.72
C PRO A 1157 33.18 -15.67 -6.08
N LEU A 1158 32.41 -14.57 -6.07
CA LEU A 1158 31.94 -13.88 -7.30
C LEU A 1158 33.08 -13.56 -8.29
N ARG A 1159 34.30 -13.29 -7.80
CA ARG A 1159 35.49 -13.06 -8.63
C ARG A 1159 35.84 -14.27 -9.49
N GLU A 1160 35.65 -15.49 -8.97
CA GLU A 1160 35.95 -16.75 -9.66
C GLU A 1160 34.79 -17.18 -10.56
N ARG A 1161 33.54 -16.97 -10.11
CA ARG A 1161 32.36 -17.12 -10.97
C ARG A 1161 32.47 -16.22 -12.21
N ARG A 1162 32.76 -14.92 -12.05
CA ARG A 1162 33.00 -14.02 -13.18
C ARG A 1162 34.16 -14.47 -14.09
N LYS A 1163 35.26 -15.02 -13.55
CA LYS A 1163 36.32 -15.63 -14.39
C LYS A 1163 35.75 -16.79 -15.23
N CYS A 1164 35.00 -17.70 -14.62
CA CYS A 1164 34.35 -18.81 -15.32
C CYS A 1164 33.37 -18.33 -16.40
N MET A 1165 32.57 -17.29 -16.12
CA MET A 1165 31.63 -16.67 -17.07
C MET A 1165 32.35 -16.20 -18.35
N HIS A 1166 33.48 -15.51 -18.20
CA HIS A 1166 34.33 -15.06 -19.32
C HIS A 1166 35.06 -16.21 -20.02
N LEU A 1167 35.10 -17.41 -19.45
CA LEU A 1167 35.60 -18.62 -20.12
C LEU A 1167 34.50 -19.28 -20.97
N GLN A 1168 33.26 -19.37 -20.48
CA GLN A 1168 32.14 -20.00 -21.19
C GLN A 1168 31.59 -19.16 -22.35
N VAL A 1169 31.47 -17.84 -22.17
CA VAL A 1169 30.78 -16.98 -23.13
C VAL A 1169 31.75 -15.94 -23.71
N LEU A 1170 31.58 -15.63 -24.99
CA LEU A 1170 32.24 -14.52 -25.66
C LEU A 1170 31.67 -13.20 -25.14
N VAL A 1171 32.56 -12.22 -24.96
CA VAL A 1171 32.19 -10.84 -24.59
C VAL A 1171 32.30 -9.98 -25.83
N LEU A 1172 31.19 -9.35 -26.22
CA LEU A 1172 31.21 -8.26 -27.19
C LEU A 1172 31.85 -7.04 -26.52
N LYS A 1173 33.11 -6.77 -26.86
CA LYS A 1173 33.78 -5.52 -26.47
C LYS A 1173 33.10 -4.35 -27.18
N SER A 1174 32.44 -3.51 -26.38
CA SER A 1174 32.00 -2.16 -26.72
C SER A 1174 30.89 -1.97 -27.76
N ILE A 1175 29.69 -1.69 -27.25
CA ILE A 1175 28.92 -0.52 -27.73
C ILE A 1175 29.47 0.76 -27.07
N TYR A 1176 29.93 0.66 -25.82
CA TYR A 1176 30.73 1.68 -25.12
C TYR A 1176 32.05 1.06 -24.63
N LYS A 1177 33.17 1.81 -24.71
CA LYS A 1177 34.55 1.28 -24.56
C LYS A 1177 34.83 0.46 -23.28
N ASN A 1178 34.04 0.64 -22.22
CA ASN A 1178 34.24 0.01 -20.90
C ASN A 1178 33.12 -0.98 -20.52
N HIS A 1179 32.40 -1.59 -21.47
CA HIS A 1179 31.24 -2.45 -21.17
C HIS A 1179 31.30 -3.86 -21.74
N THR A 1180 30.81 -4.80 -20.93
CA THR A 1180 30.55 -6.21 -21.22
C THR A 1180 29.08 -6.35 -21.70
N CYS A 1181 28.85 -6.46 -23.01
CA CYS A 1181 27.59 -7.01 -23.58
C CYS A 1181 27.93 -8.38 -24.21
N ILE A 1182 26.90 -9.18 -24.51
CA ILE A 1182 26.98 -10.54 -25.05
C ILE A 1182 25.94 -10.70 -26.17
#